data_AF-T2IZG1-F1
#
_entry.id   AF-T2IZG1-F1
#
_cell.length_a   1.000
_cell.length_b   1.000
_cell.length_c   1.000
_cell.angle_alpha   90.00
_cell.angle_beta   90.00
_cell.angle_gamma   90.00
#
_symmetry.space_group_name_H-M   'P 1'
#
loop_
_entity.id
_entity.type
_entity.pdbx_description
1 polymer ?
#
loop_
_entity_poly.entity_id
_entity_poly.type
_entity_poly.pdbx_seq_one_letter_code
_entity_poly.pdbx_strand_id
1 'polypeptide(L)'
;MLKIERAIDPQTGERFCCIFNSETCFPVEPIQRYLNYCRKRQLAFNTVNTYACRLLEFWQWLKYKSLDWQEVGLNELADFVNWYLLGGEVEVISEDIREIISKRSPRTVNLAITALQGFYEFHTVEGRVDEKHFTKLAYGFGKRGGFLRGIVKTSPSKRKRIKIKEPKIFPGCLTDEEVTQLADACYTYRDRLIVMLLRETGIRRGELLGLHLVDVADFDSRGRIRIVRRNNNPNGATAKGTEREIPILHNRDAVKETFHAYLLEEYPSEAEKLGHGMLFVNLEGQYIGKPMSSARLNSLFYQLEERTGIKVTTKSGKTLEIVNYKRFISHGDVGKISQQPVNLRLINNTNAKTKSHQLIGQYQSEEKWKNLGLVCEIKREQYGLKAGLTSSECQLKIAQSIGKKEVQLLFNQAKEIALDWRSHLEENLSPEELSQYANATWHLCHNHSNDTTNNFVYSAFGDKILEQISEPNLQFSNLLVGKLKQRNEVPESIWKSNEVLDIKLIENEGEKVWQIFNPDQQEYQSFGVASQKDYQLPVGTKVKGKIHGDLFTTARLDIDHPQLKDREIIVGNMVKYPKVGYEFKSEQATIVLSQNNNPPPQPIITVNGNKLGQLDSNAVALFKEHNLFRNGLTFEATLNSYGEGNAREIIATTQQGTSLKIEKSNFLANKELKETEFSGENIQLTLSLEVPKKSQ
;
A
#
# COMPACT_ATOMS: atom_id res chain seq x y z
N MET A 1 -39.75 13.87 -24.57
CA MET A 1 -38.50 13.09 -24.39
C MET A 1 -37.40 14.01 -23.84
N LEU A 2 -36.51 13.59 -22.92
CA LEU A 2 -35.45 14.48 -22.42
C LEU A 2 -34.27 14.56 -23.39
N LYS A 3 -33.77 15.76 -23.66
CA LYS A 3 -32.62 16.01 -24.55
C LYS A 3 -31.61 16.93 -23.90
N ILE A 4 -30.35 16.80 -24.33
CA ILE A 4 -29.24 17.69 -23.97
C ILE A 4 -28.84 18.49 -25.21
N GLU A 5 -28.76 19.80 -25.08
CA GLU A 5 -28.31 20.70 -26.15
C GLU A 5 -27.28 21.69 -25.65
N ARG A 6 -26.52 22.27 -26.60
CA ARG A 6 -25.60 23.37 -26.31
C ARG A 6 -26.33 24.69 -26.48
N ALA A 7 -26.35 25.50 -25.43
CA ALA A 7 -26.87 26.85 -25.42
C ALA A 7 -25.74 27.87 -25.34
N ILE A 8 -26.02 29.10 -25.74
CA ILE A 8 -25.13 30.26 -25.61
C ILE A 8 -25.83 31.24 -24.68
N ASP A 9 -25.13 31.66 -23.64
CA ASP A 9 -25.60 32.70 -22.75
C ASP A 9 -25.65 34.03 -23.54
N PRO A 10 -26.82 34.67 -23.67
CA PRO A 10 -26.97 35.84 -24.53
C PRO A 10 -26.24 37.08 -24.00
N GLN A 11 -25.90 37.13 -22.72
CA GLN A 11 -25.22 38.27 -22.10
C GLN A 11 -23.70 38.09 -22.14
N THR A 12 -23.21 36.88 -21.86
CA THR A 12 -21.77 36.60 -21.74
C THR A 12 -21.17 35.96 -22.98
N GLY A 13 -22.00 35.47 -23.92
CA GLY A 13 -21.57 34.64 -25.05
C GLY A 13 -21.04 33.26 -24.64
N GLU A 14 -21.11 32.91 -23.35
CA GLU A 14 -20.56 31.67 -22.83
C GLU A 14 -21.40 30.46 -23.27
N ARG A 15 -20.74 29.43 -23.79
CA ARG A 15 -21.41 28.16 -24.15
C ARG A 15 -21.68 27.34 -22.90
N PHE A 16 -22.89 26.78 -22.79
CA PHE A 16 -23.27 25.87 -21.72
C PHE A 16 -24.15 24.72 -22.22
N CYS A 17 -24.33 23.70 -21.38
CA CYS A 17 -25.25 22.60 -21.67
C CYS A 17 -26.58 22.83 -20.96
N CYS A 18 -27.67 22.57 -21.67
CA CYS A 18 -29.03 22.63 -21.14
C CYS A 18 -29.71 21.27 -21.30
N ILE A 19 -30.39 20.80 -20.25
CA ILE A 19 -31.23 19.60 -20.31
C ILE A 19 -32.69 20.03 -20.23
N PHE A 20 -33.48 19.67 -21.23
CA PHE A 20 -34.89 20.08 -21.34
C PHE A 20 -35.76 18.92 -21.80
N ASN A 21 -37.06 19.06 -21.56
CA ASN A 21 -38.05 18.19 -22.17
C ASN A 21 -38.36 18.69 -23.58
N SER A 22 -38.16 17.83 -24.58
CA SER A 22 -38.39 18.14 -26.00
C SER A 22 -39.83 18.50 -26.34
N GLU A 23 -40.80 18.08 -25.52
CA GLU A 23 -42.23 18.35 -25.74
C GLU A 23 -42.64 19.70 -25.16
N THR A 24 -42.20 20.00 -23.94
CA THR A 24 -42.60 21.22 -23.23
C THR A 24 -41.60 22.37 -23.40
N CYS A 25 -40.42 22.09 -23.98
CA CYS A 25 -39.28 23.00 -24.09
C CYS A 25 -38.77 23.57 -22.76
N PHE A 26 -39.24 23.06 -21.61
CA PHE A 26 -38.80 23.51 -20.29
C PHE A 26 -37.55 22.76 -19.83
N PRO A 27 -36.61 23.45 -19.15
CA PRO A 27 -35.44 22.80 -18.57
C PRO A 27 -35.86 21.86 -17.43
N VAL A 28 -35.09 20.78 -17.25
CA VAL A 28 -35.21 19.93 -16.07
C VAL A 28 -34.59 20.68 -14.89
N GLU A 29 -35.45 21.39 -14.17
CA GLU A 29 -35.06 22.40 -13.18
C GLU A 29 -33.99 21.94 -12.18
N PRO A 30 -34.12 20.78 -11.50
CA PRO A 30 -33.12 20.37 -10.51
C PRO A 30 -31.74 20.17 -11.13
N ILE A 31 -31.69 19.59 -12.34
CA ILE A 31 -30.43 19.36 -13.06
C ILE A 31 -29.85 20.70 -13.50
N GLN A 32 -30.65 21.55 -14.15
CA GLN A 32 -30.16 22.79 -14.71
C GLN A 32 -29.62 23.72 -13.63
N ARG A 33 -30.28 23.76 -12.46
CA ARG A 33 -29.82 24.51 -11.29
C ARG A 33 -28.43 24.06 -10.84
N TYR A 34 -28.22 22.76 -10.69
CA TYR A 34 -26.92 22.21 -10.31
C TYR A 34 -25.83 22.49 -11.37
N LEU A 35 -26.14 22.34 -12.66
CA LEU A 35 -25.19 22.63 -13.73
C LEU A 35 -24.80 24.12 -13.75
N ASN A 36 -25.75 25.02 -13.50
CA ASN A 36 -25.50 26.45 -13.35
C ASN A 36 -24.61 26.74 -12.13
N TYR A 37 -24.80 26.05 -11.01
CA TYR A 37 -23.91 26.12 -9.87
C TYR A 37 -22.48 25.66 -10.22
N CYS A 38 -22.33 24.53 -10.92
CA CYS A 38 -21.02 24.07 -11.39
C CYS A 38 -20.32 25.11 -12.29
N ARG A 39 -21.06 25.76 -13.18
CA ARG A 39 -20.55 26.85 -14.03
C ARG A 39 -20.10 28.06 -13.22
N LYS A 40 -20.92 28.54 -12.28
CA LYS A 40 -20.56 29.66 -11.39
C LYS A 40 -19.30 29.38 -10.56
N ARG A 41 -19.04 28.10 -10.25
CA ARG A 41 -17.79 27.63 -9.62
C ARG A 41 -16.61 27.48 -10.58
N GLN A 42 -16.77 27.86 -11.84
CA GLN A 42 -15.75 27.81 -12.89
C GLN A 42 -15.21 26.39 -13.13
N LEU A 43 -16.07 25.36 -12.98
CA LEU A 43 -15.70 24.02 -13.43
C LEU A 43 -15.50 24.01 -14.94
N ALA A 44 -14.54 23.21 -15.41
CA ALA A 44 -14.27 23.06 -16.83
C ALA A 44 -15.53 22.63 -17.59
N PHE A 45 -15.82 23.28 -18.73
CA PHE A 45 -17.00 23.02 -19.57
C PHE A 45 -17.19 21.52 -19.87
N ASN A 46 -16.11 20.80 -20.22
CA ASN A 46 -16.17 19.36 -20.49
C ASN A 46 -16.60 18.54 -19.26
N THR A 47 -16.22 18.96 -18.06
CA THR A 47 -16.67 18.32 -16.81
C THR A 47 -18.16 18.55 -16.61
N VAL A 48 -18.64 19.79 -16.78
CA VAL A 48 -20.07 20.13 -16.66
C VAL A 48 -20.91 19.39 -17.70
N ASN A 49 -20.47 19.36 -18.97
CA ASN A 49 -21.13 18.62 -20.03
C ASN A 49 -21.16 17.10 -19.75
N THR A 50 -20.08 16.57 -19.18
CA THR A 50 -20.05 15.18 -18.73
C THR A 50 -21.08 14.94 -17.63
N TYR A 51 -21.18 15.82 -16.64
CA TYR A 51 -22.17 15.70 -15.57
C TYR A 51 -23.60 15.77 -16.13
N ALA A 52 -23.87 16.71 -17.04
CA ALA A 52 -25.15 16.81 -17.72
C ALA A 52 -25.53 15.48 -18.39
N CYS A 53 -24.65 14.89 -19.21
CA CYS A 53 -24.92 13.59 -19.84
C CYS A 53 -25.26 12.49 -18.82
N ARG A 54 -24.53 12.42 -17.69
CA ARG A 54 -24.78 11.39 -16.66
C ARG A 54 -26.08 11.64 -15.88
N LEU A 55 -26.40 12.90 -15.61
CA LEU A 55 -27.64 13.27 -14.94
C LEU A 55 -28.86 13.06 -15.85
N LEU A 56 -28.73 13.26 -17.17
CA LEU A 56 -29.76 12.91 -18.14
C LEU A 56 -30.07 11.41 -18.11
N GLU A 57 -29.03 10.56 -18.19
CA GLU A 57 -29.19 9.10 -18.13
C GLU A 57 -29.80 8.64 -16.79
N PHE A 58 -29.44 9.29 -15.68
CA PHE A 58 -30.07 9.06 -14.39
C PHE A 58 -31.54 9.47 -14.36
N TRP A 59 -31.89 10.61 -14.94
CA TRP A 59 -33.29 11.07 -15.01
C TRP A 59 -34.16 10.16 -15.88
N GLN A 60 -33.59 9.57 -16.93
CA GLN A 60 -34.26 8.54 -17.71
C GLN A 60 -34.52 7.28 -16.87
N TRP A 61 -33.56 6.87 -16.05
CA TRP A 61 -33.74 5.75 -15.12
C TRP A 61 -34.78 6.02 -14.04
N LEU A 62 -34.83 7.24 -13.48
CA LEU A 62 -35.89 7.63 -12.53
C LEU A 62 -37.28 7.52 -13.14
N LYS A 63 -37.45 8.04 -14.35
CA LYS A 63 -38.71 7.90 -15.10
C LYS A 63 -39.06 6.44 -15.35
N TYR A 64 -38.07 5.61 -15.71
CA TYR A 64 -38.25 4.19 -15.92
C TYR A 64 -38.72 3.46 -14.66
N LYS A 65 -38.14 3.78 -13.49
CA LYS A 65 -38.52 3.20 -12.20
C LYS A 65 -39.70 3.89 -11.53
N SER A 66 -40.27 4.94 -12.14
CA SER A 66 -41.31 5.80 -11.55
C SER A 66 -40.93 6.31 -10.16
N LEU A 67 -39.65 6.69 -10.00
CA LEU A 67 -39.10 7.22 -8.74
C LEU A 67 -38.98 8.74 -8.78
N ASP A 68 -39.28 9.39 -7.66
CA ASP A 68 -38.89 10.78 -7.44
C ASP A 68 -37.38 10.84 -7.13
N TRP A 69 -36.69 11.82 -7.72
CA TRP A 69 -35.29 12.09 -7.42
C TRP A 69 -35.08 12.45 -5.94
N GLN A 70 -36.08 13.04 -5.26
CA GLN A 70 -35.95 13.39 -3.84
C GLN A 70 -35.90 12.15 -2.94
N GLU A 71 -36.49 11.02 -3.35
CA GLU A 71 -36.65 9.82 -2.54
C GLU A 71 -35.48 8.83 -2.67
N VAL A 72 -34.54 9.08 -3.59
CA VAL A 72 -33.43 8.17 -3.86
C VAL A 72 -32.54 7.99 -2.64
N GLY A 73 -32.42 6.75 -2.17
CA GLY A 73 -31.55 6.30 -1.11
C GLY A 73 -30.36 5.47 -1.63
N LEU A 74 -29.65 4.81 -0.71
CA LEU A 74 -28.44 4.06 -1.06
C LEU A 74 -28.77 2.81 -1.90
N ASN A 75 -29.92 2.19 -1.67
CA ASN A 75 -30.38 1.01 -2.40
C ASN A 75 -30.72 1.38 -3.84
N GLU A 76 -31.49 2.45 -4.04
CA GLU A 76 -31.86 2.97 -5.36
C GLU A 76 -30.60 3.39 -6.15
N LEU A 77 -29.60 3.96 -5.48
CA LEU A 77 -28.32 4.27 -6.11
C LEU A 77 -27.56 2.98 -6.53
N ALA A 78 -27.59 1.91 -5.74
CA ALA A 78 -26.99 0.63 -6.10
C ALA A 78 -27.71 0.01 -7.32
N ASP A 79 -29.03 0.08 -7.34
CA ASP A 79 -29.87 -0.38 -8.44
C ASP A 79 -29.59 0.41 -9.72
N PHE A 80 -29.49 1.74 -9.63
CA PHE A 80 -29.06 2.56 -10.76
C PHE A 80 -27.67 2.14 -11.26
N VAL A 81 -26.71 1.93 -10.36
CA VAL A 81 -25.34 1.53 -10.72
C VAL A 81 -25.32 0.20 -11.47
N ASN A 82 -26.10 -0.78 -11.03
CA ASN A 82 -26.25 -2.06 -11.71
C ASN A 82 -26.92 -1.89 -13.07
N TRP A 83 -28.09 -1.25 -13.11
CA TRP A 83 -28.81 -0.97 -14.36
C TRP A 83 -27.95 -0.22 -15.39
N TYR A 84 -27.19 0.75 -14.91
CA TYR A 84 -26.34 1.60 -15.73
C TYR A 84 -25.11 0.85 -16.26
N LEU A 85 -24.50 -0.02 -15.44
CA LEU A 85 -23.39 -0.90 -15.84
C LEU A 85 -23.81 -1.89 -16.93
N LEU A 86 -24.99 -2.49 -16.78
CA LEU A 86 -25.56 -3.47 -17.71
C LEU A 86 -26.17 -2.82 -18.95
N GLY A 87 -26.47 -1.53 -18.87
CA GLY A 87 -27.02 -0.75 -19.98
C GLY A 87 -28.46 -1.09 -20.30
N GLY A 88 -29.30 -1.17 -19.27
CA GLY A 88 -30.74 -1.47 -19.38
C GLY A 88 -31.11 -2.79 -18.73
N GLU A 89 -32.29 -3.32 -19.08
CA GLU A 89 -32.66 -4.70 -18.74
C GLU A 89 -31.81 -5.68 -19.56
N VAL A 90 -31.39 -6.74 -18.88
CA VAL A 90 -30.75 -7.90 -19.50
C VAL A 90 -31.85 -8.95 -19.59
N GLU A 91 -32.26 -9.33 -20.81
CA GLU A 91 -33.04 -10.54 -20.98
C GLU A 91 -32.17 -11.72 -20.52
N VAL A 92 -32.64 -12.46 -19.52
CA VAL A 92 -32.00 -13.69 -19.06
C VAL A 92 -32.32 -14.76 -20.09
N ILE A 93 -31.38 -15.07 -20.99
CA ILE A 93 -31.64 -16.01 -22.10
C ILE A 93 -31.49 -17.48 -21.66
N SER A 94 -30.83 -17.79 -20.53
CA SER A 94 -30.91 -19.10 -19.83
C SER A 94 -30.11 -19.10 -18.53
N GLU A 95 -30.43 -20.01 -17.61
CA GLU A 95 -29.79 -20.19 -16.30
C GLU A 95 -28.32 -20.67 -16.39
N ASP A 96 -27.92 -21.24 -17.53
CA ASP A 96 -26.71 -22.07 -17.66
C ASP A 96 -25.48 -21.37 -18.27
N ILE A 97 -25.59 -20.14 -18.80
CA ILE A 97 -24.45 -19.37 -19.32
C ILE A 97 -24.53 -17.92 -18.82
N ARG A 98 -24.01 -17.66 -17.61
CA ARG A 98 -23.89 -16.29 -17.06
C ARG A 98 -22.60 -15.61 -17.54
N GLU A 99 -22.52 -15.23 -18.80
CA GLU A 99 -21.66 -14.09 -19.19
C GLU A 99 -22.52 -12.82 -19.20
N ILE A 100 -22.60 -12.16 -18.04
CA ILE A 100 -23.23 -10.85 -17.94
C ILE A 100 -22.32 -9.84 -18.65
N ILE A 101 -22.61 -9.53 -19.91
CA ILE A 101 -21.83 -8.57 -20.70
C ILE A 101 -22.14 -7.15 -20.23
N SER A 102 -21.17 -6.51 -19.57
CA SER A 102 -21.30 -5.10 -19.18
C SER A 102 -21.28 -4.20 -20.43
N LYS A 103 -22.34 -3.41 -20.67
CA LYS A 103 -22.39 -2.45 -21.78
C LYS A 103 -21.59 -1.17 -21.51
N ARG A 104 -21.39 -0.79 -20.23
CA ARG A 104 -20.62 0.41 -19.85
C ARG A 104 -19.38 0.05 -19.04
N SER A 105 -18.30 0.81 -19.25
CA SER A 105 -17.07 0.63 -18.46
C SER A 105 -17.27 1.04 -16.99
N PRO A 106 -16.62 0.38 -16.03
CA PRO A 106 -16.60 0.79 -14.62
C PRO A 106 -16.25 2.27 -14.40
N ARG A 107 -15.39 2.82 -15.26
CA ARG A 107 -14.99 4.23 -15.23
C ARG A 107 -16.15 5.16 -15.54
N THR A 108 -16.95 4.80 -16.55
CA THR A 108 -18.16 5.54 -16.94
C THR A 108 -19.17 5.55 -15.79
N VAL A 109 -19.41 4.39 -15.17
CA VAL A 109 -20.33 4.27 -14.04
C VAL A 109 -19.85 5.08 -12.84
N ASN A 110 -18.57 4.96 -12.47
CA ASN A 110 -18.01 5.76 -11.39
C ASN A 110 -18.11 7.27 -11.64
N LEU A 111 -18.00 7.71 -12.90
CA LEU A 111 -18.17 9.11 -13.26
C LEU A 111 -19.62 9.58 -13.10
N ALA A 112 -20.61 8.72 -13.41
CA ALA A 112 -22.01 8.98 -13.10
C ALA A 112 -22.24 9.13 -11.60
N ILE A 113 -21.67 8.23 -10.78
CA ILE A 113 -21.74 8.34 -9.31
C ILE A 113 -21.13 9.66 -8.83
N THR A 114 -20.03 10.15 -9.43
CA THR A 114 -19.46 11.46 -9.07
C THR A 114 -20.46 12.60 -9.34
N ALA A 115 -21.09 12.59 -10.52
CA ALA A 115 -22.05 13.63 -10.90
C ALA A 115 -23.27 13.62 -9.96
N LEU A 116 -23.78 12.44 -9.61
CA LEU A 116 -24.89 12.28 -8.67
C LEU A 116 -24.53 12.76 -7.27
N GLN A 117 -23.35 12.40 -6.76
CA GLN A 117 -22.90 12.89 -5.45
C GLN A 117 -22.86 14.41 -5.39
N GLY A 118 -22.24 15.05 -6.39
CA GLY A 118 -22.19 16.51 -6.43
C GLY A 118 -23.57 17.15 -6.57
N PHE A 119 -24.47 16.52 -7.33
CA PHE A 119 -25.86 16.95 -7.50
C PHE A 119 -26.64 16.90 -6.17
N TYR A 120 -26.60 15.78 -5.45
CA TYR A 120 -27.30 15.65 -4.17
C TYR A 120 -26.66 16.49 -3.06
N GLU A 121 -25.32 16.57 -3.00
CA GLU A 121 -24.64 17.46 -2.05
C GLU A 121 -25.06 18.92 -2.24
N PHE A 122 -25.19 19.37 -3.48
CA PHE A 122 -25.68 20.71 -3.80
C PHE A 122 -27.12 20.92 -3.32
N HIS A 123 -28.04 19.99 -3.63
CA HIS A 123 -29.45 20.12 -3.24
C HIS A 123 -29.68 19.97 -1.73
N THR A 124 -28.82 19.21 -1.03
CA THR A 124 -28.83 19.14 0.45
C THR A 124 -28.44 20.49 1.05
N VAL A 125 -27.41 21.15 0.53
CA VAL A 125 -27.01 22.49 0.99
C VAL A 125 -28.10 23.54 0.70
N GLU A 126 -28.84 23.40 -0.39
CA GLU A 126 -30.02 24.24 -0.67
C GLU A 126 -31.27 23.87 0.16
N GLY A 127 -31.23 22.82 0.99
CA GLY A 127 -32.38 22.37 1.80
C GLY A 127 -33.52 21.75 0.99
N ARG A 128 -33.26 21.28 -0.24
CA ARG A 128 -34.27 20.68 -1.13
C ARG A 128 -34.40 19.17 -0.97
N VAL A 129 -33.41 18.54 -0.34
CA VAL A 129 -33.37 17.11 -0.02
C VAL A 129 -32.61 16.91 1.29
N ASP A 130 -33.00 15.89 2.06
CA ASP A 130 -32.24 15.46 3.24
C ASP A 130 -30.82 15.00 2.86
N GLU A 131 -29.94 14.97 3.86
CA GLU A 131 -28.57 14.50 3.67
C GLU A 131 -28.53 13.04 3.17
N LYS A 132 -28.03 12.87 1.94
CA LYS A 132 -27.89 11.55 1.32
C LYS A 132 -26.55 10.91 1.72
N HIS A 133 -26.62 9.70 2.25
CA HIS A 133 -25.45 8.94 2.72
C HIS A 133 -24.61 8.30 1.60
N PHE A 134 -24.50 8.91 0.42
CA PHE A 134 -23.77 8.35 -0.73
C PHE A 134 -22.25 8.37 -0.58
N THR A 135 -21.76 9.16 0.37
CA THR A 135 -20.36 9.23 0.75
C THR A 135 -20.14 8.76 2.19
N LYS A 136 -18.93 8.30 2.48
CA LYS A 136 -18.42 8.10 3.83
C LYS A 136 -17.15 8.91 4.01
N LEU A 137 -17.01 9.52 5.18
CA LEU A 137 -15.73 10.09 5.59
C LEU A 137 -14.74 8.95 5.74
N ALA A 138 -13.66 9.00 5.00
CA ALA A 138 -12.59 8.04 5.12
C ALA A 138 -11.31 8.77 5.47
N TYR A 139 -10.81 8.43 6.66
CA TYR A 139 -9.48 8.74 7.10
C TYR A 139 -8.51 7.88 6.28
N GLY A 140 -7.69 8.55 5.49
CA GLY A 140 -6.61 7.91 4.75
C GLY A 140 -5.30 8.51 5.21
N PHE A 141 -4.22 7.76 5.04
CA PHE A 141 -2.86 8.28 5.13
C PHE A 141 -2.52 9.07 3.84
N GLY A 142 -1.76 10.16 3.97
CA GLY A 142 -1.59 11.21 2.95
C GLY A 142 -1.26 10.73 1.53
N LYS A 143 -1.82 11.46 0.54
CA LYS A 143 -1.65 11.21 -0.92
C LYS A 143 -0.40 11.83 -1.55
N ARG A 144 0.41 12.61 -0.82
CA ARG A 144 1.68 13.11 -1.37
C ARG A 144 2.67 11.95 -1.38
N GLY A 145 2.93 11.42 -2.57
CA GLY A 145 3.95 10.41 -2.79
C GLY A 145 5.32 10.98 -2.46
N GLY A 146 6.09 10.24 -1.67
CA GLY A 146 7.36 10.67 -1.14
C GLY A 146 7.39 10.54 0.37
N PHE A 147 8.57 10.78 0.89
CA PHE A 147 9.01 10.65 2.28
C PHE A 147 8.08 11.19 3.37
N LEU A 148 7.21 12.15 3.06
CA LEU A 148 6.21 12.72 3.98
C LEU A 148 4.96 11.82 4.22
N ARG A 149 5.01 10.58 3.73
CA ARG A 149 3.92 9.62 3.81
C ARG A 149 3.82 9.05 5.23
N GLY A 150 3.11 9.76 6.11
CA GLY A 150 2.86 9.36 7.50
C GLY A 150 2.71 10.53 8.47
N ILE A 151 3.21 11.71 8.10
CA ILE A 151 3.32 12.89 8.96
C ILE A 151 2.13 13.83 8.75
N VAL A 152 1.68 13.99 7.50
CA VAL A 152 0.57 14.89 7.20
C VAL A 152 -0.75 14.21 7.57
N LYS A 153 -1.40 14.70 8.65
CA LYS A 153 -2.83 14.47 8.89
C LYS A 153 -3.61 14.90 7.66
N THR A 154 -4.06 13.95 6.85
CA THR A 154 -4.96 14.26 5.75
C THR A 154 -6.33 14.58 6.33
N SER A 155 -6.87 15.76 6.00
CA SER A 155 -8.28 16.05 6.22
C SER A 155 -9.12 14.87 5.69
N PRO A 156 -10.11 14.38 6.46
CA PRO A 156 -10.87 13.21 6.06
C PRO A 156 -11.43 13.40 4.65
N SER A 157 -11.13 12.43 3.79
CA SER A 157 -11.56 12.48 2.41
C SER A 157 -12.93 11.84 2.28
N LYS A 158 -13.90 12.53 1.69
CA LYS A 158 -15.17 11.90 1.29
C LYS A 158 -14.87 10.81 0.26
N ARG A 159 -15.14 9.55 0.62
CA ARG A 159 -15.09 8.39 -0.28
C ARG A 159 -16.50 7.97 -0.64
N LYS A 160 -16.66 7.50 -1.88
CA LYS A 160 -17.93 6.93 -2.34
C LYS A 160 -18.24 5.65 -1.57
N ARG A 161 -19.49 5.47 -1.14
CA ARG A 161 -19.95 4.19 -0.58
C ARG A 161 -20.09 3.13 -1.66
N ILE A 162 -20.57 3.53 -2.83
CA ILE A 162 -20.67 2.68 -4.01
C ILE A 162 -19.59 3.09 -5.01
N LYS A 163 -18.74 2.13 -5.39
CA LYS A 163 -17.70 2.33 -6.41
C LYS A 163 -17.40 1.00 -7.09
N ILE A 164 -17.50 0.97 -8.42
CA ILE A 164 -17.10 -0.20 -9.20
C ILE A 164 -15.58 -0.20 -9.35
N LYS A 165 -14.97 -1.38 -9.23
CA LYS A 165 -13.53 -1.57 -9.43
C LYS A 165 -13.18 -1.31 -10.90
N GLU A 166 -12.38 -0.28 -11.15
CA GLU A 166 -11.89 0.02 -12.50
C GLU A 166 -10.67 -0.87 -12.83
N PRO A 167 -10.69 -1.62 -13.94
CA PRO A 167 -9.49 -2.27 -14.44
C PRO A 167 -8.49 -1.18 -14.89
N LYS A 168 -7.28 -1.22 -14.34
CA LYS A 168 -6.21 -0.29 -14.72
C LYS A 168 -5.53 -0.84 -15.97
N ILE A 169 -5.95 -0.39 -17.15
CA ILE A 169 -5.40 -0.80 -18.44
C ILE A 169 -4.31 0.20 -18.86
N PHE A 170 -3.09 -0.29 -19.07
CA PHE A 170 -2.02 0.43 -19.76
C PHE A 170 -2.05 0.01 -21.23
N PRO A 171 -2.33 0.93 -22.18
CA PRO A 171 -2.48 0.58 -23.59
C PRO A 171 -1.16 0.35 -24.34
N GLY A 172 0.00 0.46 -23.68
CA GLY A 172 1.31 0.43 -24.34
C GLY A 172 1.79 1.82 -24.79
N CYS A 173 3.01 1.85 -25.34
CA CYS A 173 3.57 2.97 -26.10
C CYS A 173 3.85 2.47 -27.53
N LEU A 174 3.82 3.38 -28.50
CA LEU A 174 4.25 3.06 -29.86
C LEU A 174 5.78 2.99 -29.93
N THR A 175 6.30 2.12 -30.80
CA THR A 175 7.74 2.03 -31.10
C THR A 175 8.19 3.23 -31.95
N ASP A 176 9.50 3.47 -32.05
CA ASP A 176 10.01 4.56 -32.89
C ASP A 176 9.78 4.29 -34.38
N GLU A 177 9.80 3.02 -34.79
CA GLU A 177 9.45 2.56 -36.14
C GLU A 177 7.96 2.79 -36.44
N GLU A 178 7.07 2.43 -35.50
CA GLU A 178 5.63 2.68 -35.63
C GLU A 178 5.32 4.17 -35.74
N VAL A 179 6.02 5.00 -34.94
CA VAL A 179 5.87 6.47 -35.00
C VAL A 179 6.39 7.02 -36.34
N THR A 180 7.49 6.47 -36.86
CA THR A 180 8.03 6.85 -38.17
C THR A 180 7.05 6.47 -39.28
N GLN A 181 6.50 5.25 -39.25
CA GLN A 181 5.48 4.78 -40.19
C GLN A 181 4.22 5.67 -40.15
N LEU A 182 3.79 6.11 -38.97
CA LEU A 182 2.67 7.04 -38.82
C LEU A 182 2.99 8.42 -39.41
N ALA A 183 4.20 8.94 -39.17
CA ALA A 183 4.64 10.21 -39.72
C ALA A 183 4.74 10.18 -41.25
N ASP A 184 5.22 9.09 -41.83
CA ASP A 184 5.34 8.91 -43.28
C ASP A 184 3.99 8.62 -43.96
N ALA A 185 3.01 8.08 -43.23
CA ALA A 185 1.64 7.89 -43.71
C ALA A 185 0.78 9.18 -43.67
N CYS A 186 1.32 10.28 -43.14
CA CYS A 186 0.68 11.59 -43.16
C CYS A 186 0.78 12.22 -44.55
N TYR A 187 -0.33 12.73 -45.08
CA TYR A 187 -0.36 13.40 -46.39
C TYR A 187 -0.06 14.90 -46.33
N THR A 188 -0.08 15.49 -45.14
CA THR A 188 0.15 16.92 -44.95
C THR A 188 1.26 17.15 -43.94
N TYR A 189 2.04 18.21 -44.14
CA TYR A 189 3.06 18.66 -43.18
C TYR A 189 2.43 19.00 -41.83
N ARG A 190 1.21 19.55 -41.80
CA ARG A 190 0.43 19.75 -40.57
C ARG A 190 0.29 18.45 -39.77
N ASP A 191 -0.18 17.40 -40.42
CA ASP A 191 -0.49 16.13 -39.74
C ASP A 191 0.79 15.42 -39.33
N ARG A 192 1.84 15.48 -40.16
CA ARG A 192 3.18 14.98 -39.84
C ARG A 192 3.76 15.71 -38.62
N LEU A 193 3.67 17.04 -38.59
CA LEU A 193 4.11 17.86 -37.47
C LEU A 193 3.39 17.49 -36.18
N ILE A 194 2.09 17.22 -36.23
CA ILE A 194 1.30 16.77 -35.06
C ILE A 194 1.89 15.48 -34.46
N VAL A 195 2.16 14.48 -35.30
CA VAL A 195 2.73 13.19 -34.85
C VAL A 195 4.10 13.41 -34.23
N MET A 196 4.97 14.17 -34.89
CA MET A 196 6.32 14.46 -34.42
C MET A 196 6.32 15.24 -33.10
N LEU A 197 5.49 16.28 -32.96
CA LEU A 197 5.39 17.05 -31.72
C LEU A 197 4.88 16.20 -30.57
N LEU A 198 3.89 15.33 -30.79
CA LEU A 198 3.40 14.43 -29.75
C LEU A 198 4.50 13.46 -29.26
N ARG A 199 5.33 12.95 -30.18
CA ARG A 199 6.45 12.06 -29.85
C ARG A 199 7.57 12.78 -29.08
N GLU A 200 7.97 13.96 -29.54
CA GLU A 200 9.11 14.70 -29.01
C GLU A 200 8.80 15.40 -27.68
N THR A 201 7.59 15.93 -27.53
CA THR A 201 7.24 16.78 -26.38
C THR A 201 6.37 16.07 -25.34
N GLY A 202 5.72 14.96 -25.71
CA GLY A 202 4.78 14.25 -24.83
C GLY A 202 3.58 15.09 -24.38
N ILE A 203 3.27 16.20 -25.07
CA ILE A 203 2.15 17.06 -24.68
C ILE A 203 0.81 16.38 -24.86
N ARG A 204 -0.15 16.77 -24.02
CA ARG A 204 -1.51 16.23 -24.14
C ARG A 204 -2.18 16.81 -25.38
N ARG A 205 -3.11 16.05 -25.97
CA ARG A 205 -3.97 16.49 -27.08
C ARG A 205 -4.54 17.91 -26.94
N GLY A 206 -5.02 18.26 -25.74
CA GLY A 206 -5.58 19.59 -25.46
C GLY A 206 -4.53 20.71 -25.34
N GLU A 207 -3.28 20.37 -25.01
CA GLU A 207 -2.15 21.31 -25.01
C GLU A 207 -1.68 21.53 -26.46
N LEU A 208 -1.54 20.45 -27.25
CA LEU A 208 -1.21 20.52 -28.69
C LEU A 208 -2.20 21.40 -29.45
N LEU A 209 -3.50 21.13 -29.32
CA LEU A 209 -4.55 21.91 -29.99
C LEU A 209 -4.71 23.32 -29.42
N GLY A 210 -4.06 23.64 -28.30
CA GLY A 210 -4.08 24.96 -27.67
C GLY A 210 -2.87 25.82 -28.01
N LEU A 211 -1.95 25.34 -28.85
CA LEU A 211 -0.76 26.07 -29.27
C LEU A 211 -1.12 27.21 -30.22
N HIS A 212 -0.55 28.38 -29.95
CA HIS A 212 -0.56 29.56 -30.82
C HIS A 212 0.80 29.73 -31.49
N LEU A 213 0.86 30.46 -32.61
CA LEU A 213 2.10 30.81 -33.30
C LEU A 213 3.10 31.50 -32.35
N VAL A 214 2.61 32.34 -31.44
CA VAL A 214 3.45 32.99 -30.40
C VAL A 214 4.08 32.01 -29.42
N ASP A 215 3.49 30.83 -29.23
CA ASP A 215 4.00 29.80 -28.31
C ASP A 215 5.17 29.02 -28.89
N VAL A 216 5.36 29.12 -30.21
CA VAL A 216 6.44 28.48 -30.97
C VAL A 216 7.42 29.50 -31.56
N ALA A 217 7.37 30.76 -31.11
CA ALA A 217 8.27 31.82 -31.59
C ALA A 217 9.76 31.50 -31.32
N ASP A 218 10.07 30.85 -30.20
CA ASP A 218 11.42 30.39 -29.85
C ASP A 218 11.76 29.00 -30.40
N PHE A 219 10.92 28.45 -31.27
CA PHE A 219 11.13 27.13 -31.83
C PHE A 219 12.37 27.09 -32.74
N ASP A 220 12.53 28.09 -33.59
CA ASP A 220 13.66 28.17 -34.52
C ASP A 220 15.00 28.41 -33.84
N SER A 221 15.01 29.30 -32.85
CA SER A 221 16.21 29.73 -32.14
C SER A 221 16.63 28.72 -31.06
N ARG A 222 15.68 28.28 -30.23
CA ARG A 222 15.95 27.50 -29.01
C ARG A 222 15.38 26.09 -29.03
N GLY A 223 14.57 25.71 -30.02
CA GLY A 223 13.95 24.39 -30.10
C GLY A 223 12.96 24.16 -28.97
N ARG A 224 12.27 25.22 -28.51
CA ARG A 224 11.35 25.17 -27.36
C ARG A 224 9.94 25.56 -27.76
N ILE A 225 8.97 24.88 -27.13
CA ILE A 225 7.55 25.20 -27.26
C ILE A 225 7.02 25.58 -25.88
N ARG A 226 6.25 26.68 -25.82
CA ARG A 226 5.62 27.14 -24.58
C ARG A 226 4.19 26.61 -24.47
N ILE A 227 3.89 25.94 -23.37
CA ILE A 227 2.52 25.55 -23.04
C ILE A 227 1.93 26.64 -22.17
N VAL A 228 0.95 27.37 -22.72
CA VAL A 228 0.24 28.47 -22.04
C VAL A 228 -1.21 28.09 -21.80
N ARG A 229 -1.75 28.40 -20.62
CA ARG A 229 -3.14 28.09 -20.30
C ARG A 229 -4.05 29.22 -20.76
N ARG A 230 -4.75 29.02 -21.87
CA ARG A 230 -5.80 29.91 -22.38
C ARG A 230 -7.19 29.31 -22.16
N ASN A 231 -8.14 30.12 -21.73
CA ASN A 231 -9.52 29.68 -21.44
C ASN A 231 -10.50 29.94 -22.59
N ASN A 232 -10.09 30.72 -23.60
CA ASN A 232 -10.93 31.24 -24.68
C ASN A 232 -10.44 30.83 -26.08
N ASN A 233 -9.75 29.69 -26.21
CA ASN A 233 -9.34 29.20 -27.54
C ASN A 233 -10.57 28.94 -28.41
N PRO A 234 -10.61 29.37 -29.70
CA PRO A 234 -11.82 29.25 -30.52
C PRO A 234 -12.26 27.79 -30.79
N ASN A 235 -11.33 26.83 -30.78
CA ASN A 235 -11.64 25.40 -30.88
C ASN A 235 -12.05 24.75 -29.53
N GLY A 236 -12.08 25.52 -28.43
CA GLY A 236 -12.38 25.05 -27.09
C GLY A 236 -11.28 24.20 -26.44
N ALA A 237 -10.06 24.21 -26.98
CA ALA A 237 -8.93 23.49 -26.38
C ALA A 237 -8.48 24.18 -25.07
N THR A 238 -8.23 23.38 -24.03
CA THR A 238 -7.80 23.90 -22.71
C THR A 238 -6.65 23.06 -22.16
N ALA A 239 -5.58 23.71 -21.70
CA ALA A 239 -4.52 23.07 -20.94
C ALA A 239 -4.94 22.90 -19.46
N LYS A 240 -4.82 21.67 -18.93
CA LYS A 240 -5.11 21.36 -17.50
C LYS A 240 -3.88 21.53 -16.59
N GLY A 241 -2.68 21.61 -17.18
CA GLY A 241 -1.41 21.72 -16.46
C GLY A 241 -1.01 23.16 -16.17
N THR A 242 0.12 23.31 -15.50
CA THR A 242 0.81 24.59 -15.33
C THR A 242 1.51 24.99 -16.63
N GLU A 243 1.75 26.30 -16.76
CA GLU A 243 2.57 26.81 -17.86
C GLU A 243 3.99 26.27 -17.76
N ARG A 244 4.58 25.93 -18.90
CA ARG A 244 5.94 25.39 -18.99
C ARG A 244 6.49 25.51 -20.39
N GLU A 245 7.81 25.56 -20.50
CA GLU A 245 8.51 25.38 -21.78
C GLU A 245 9.00 23.94 -21.90
N ILE A 246 8.91 23.39 -23.11
CA ILE A 246 9.31 22.02 -23.42
C ILE A 246 10.35 22.07 -24.54
N PRO A 247 11.57 21.57 -24.31
CA PRO A 247 12.57 21.44 -25.36
C PRO A 247 12.30 20.23 -26.26
N ILE A 248 12.54 20.38 -27.56
CA ILE A 248 12.65 19.27 -28.52
C ILE A 248 14.13 18.89 -28.63
N LEU A 249 14.45 17.66 -28.26
CA LEU A 249 15.84 17.24 -28.03
C LEU A 249 16.38 16.29 -29.09
N HIS A 250 15.56 15.42 -29.70
CA HIS A 250 16.09 14.31 -30.49
C HIS A 250 15.94 14.57 -31.99
N ASN A 251 14.75 14.96 -32.43
CA ASN A 251 14.48 15.16 -33.86
C ASN A 251 14.29 16.64 -34.25
N ARG A 252 15.08 17.54 -33.64
CA ARG A 252 14.86 18.99 -33.73
C ARG A 252 14.84 19.49 -35.17
N ASP A 253 15.80 19.10 -35.99
CA ASP A 253 15.96 19.62 -37.35
C ASP A 253 14.80 19.17 -38.25
N ALA A 254 14.44 17.89 -38.24
CA ALA A 254 13.31 17.39 -39.03
C ALA A 254 11.97 18.00 -38.57
N VAL A 255 11.76 18.20 -37.26
CA VAL A 255 10.55 18.89 -36.77
C VAL A 255 10.54 20.34 -37.26
N LYS A 256 11.70 21.01 -37.27
CA LYS A 256 11.85 22.39 -37.76
C LYS A 256 11.56 22.49 -39.26
N GLU A 257 12.12 21.60 -40.06
CA GLU A 257 11.85 21.53 -41.49
C GLU A 257 10.36 21.28 -41.78
N THR A 258 9.75 20.31 -41.09
CA THR A 258 8.31 20.02 -41.24
C THR A 258 7.44 21.20 -40.80
N PHE A 259 7.85 21.90 -39.74
CA PHE A 259 7.16 23.10 -39.25
C PHE A 259 7.25 24.25 -40.27
N HIS A 260 8.41 24.46 -40.89
CA HIS A 260 8.59 25.47 -41.94
C HIS A 260 7.78 25.12 -43.18
N ALA A 261 7.83 23.87 -43.64
CA ALA A 261 7.03 23.40 -44.77
C ALA A 261 5.52 23.59 -44.51
N TYR A 262 5.05 23.25 -43.30
CA TYR A 262 3.66 23.52 -42.91
C TYR A 262 3.31 25.02 -42.97
N LEU A 263 4.13 25.89 -42.38
CA LEU A 263 3.84 27.32 -42.34
C LEU A 263 3.92 28.01 -43.70
N LEU A 264 4.84 27.58 -44.57
CA LEU A 264 5.08 28.21 -45.87
C LEU A 264 4.19 27.66 -46.98
N GLU A 265 3.92 26.35 -46.97
CA GLU A 265 3.25 25.67 -48.09
C GLU A 265 1.78 25.36 -47.81
N GLU A 266 1.40 25.10 -46.55
CA GLU A 266 0.06 24.62 -46.20
C GLU A 266 -0.76 25.60 -45.37
N TYR A 267 -0.14 26.47 -44.56
CA TYR A 267 -0.87 27.32 -43.62
C TYR A 267 -1.78 28.31 -44.36
N PRO A 268 -3.12 28.20 -44.24
CA PRO A 268 -4.04 28.98 -45.07
C PRO A 268 -4.03 30.47 -44.72
N SER A 269 -3.99 31.33 -45.75
CA SER A 269 -4.09 32.79 -45.60
C SER A 269 -5.36 33.25 -44.86
N GLU A 270 -6.42 32.44 -44.92
CA GLU A 270 -7.69 32.64 -44.21
C GLU A 270 -7.50 32.64 -42.70
N ALA A 271 -6.53 31.89 -42.16
CA ALA A 271 -6.23 31.86 -40.73
C ALA A 271 -5.73 33.23 -40.23
N GLU A 272 -4.93 33.92 -41.03
CA GLU A 272 -4.45 35.28 -40.72
C GLU A 272 -5.60 36.28 -40.70
N LYS A 273 -6.50 36.19 -41.69
CA LYS A 273 -7.72 37.04 -41.76
C LYS A 273 -8.63 36.85 -40.55
N LEU A 274 -8.65 35.65 -39.96
CA LEU A 274 -9.45 35.33 -38.78
C LEU A 274 -8.79 35.77 -37.45
N GLY A 275 -7.49 36.10 -37.45
CA GLY A 275 -6.81 36.78 -36.35
C GLY A 275 -6.68 36.00 -35.02
N HIS A 276 -6.90 34.68 -35.01
CA HIS A 276 -6.89 33.89 -33.77
C HIS A 276 -5.52 33.41 -33.30
N GLY A 277 -4.49 33.46 -34.15
CA GLY A 277 -3.12 33.07 -33.81
C GLY A 277 -2.84 31.58 -33.56
N MET A 278 -3.85 30.71 -33.58
CA MET A 278 -3.71 29.26 -33.40
C MET A 278 -2.78 28.59 -34.43
N LEU A 279 -1.90 27.69 -33.96
CA LEU A 279 -0.92 27.00 -34.80
C LEU A 279 -1.55 25.94 -35.71
N PHE A 280 -2.48 25.13 -35.19
CA PHE A 280 -3.10 24.05 -35.98
C PHE A 280 -4.49 24.46 -36.46
N VAL A 281 -4.65 24.55 -37.78
CA VAL A 281 -5.89 24.96 -38.46
C VAL A 281 -6.37 23.91 -39.46
N ASN A 282 -7.62 24.01 -39.90
CA ASN A 282 -8.11 23.15 -40.98
C ASN A 282 -7.59 23.68 -42.32
N LEU A 283 -7.10 22.79 -43.17
CA LEU A 283 -6.43 23.12 -44.44
C LEU A 283 -7.41 23.25 -45.61
N GLU A 284 -8.61 22.67 -45.50
CA GLU A 284 -9.52 22.54 -46.64
C GLU A 284 -11.00 22.59 -46.21
N GLY A 285 -11.87 22.77 -47.21
CA GLY A 285 -13.33 22.77 -47.06
C GLY A 285 -13.88 24.01 -46.35
N GLN A 286 -15.15 23.94 -45.92
CA GLN A 286 -15.88 25.06 -45.30
C GLN A 286 -15.29 25.57 -43.97
N TYR A 287 -14.29 24.87 -43.42
CA TYR A 287 -13.61 25.23 -42.18
C TYR A 287 -12.17 25.70 -42.39
N ILE A 288 -11.74 25.90 -43.64
CA ILE A 288 -10.39 26.38 -43.98
C ILE A 288 -10.00 27.59 -43.14
N GLY A 289 -8.76 27.59 -42.64
CA GLY A 289 -8.20 28.62 -41.77
C GLY A 289 -8.74 28.63 -40.34
N LYS A 290 -9.89 28.00 -40.04
CA LYS A 290 -10.41 27.93 -38.66
C LYS A 290 -9.59 26.96 -37.81
N PRO A 291 -9.49 27.17 -36.49
CA PRO A 291 -8.69 26.31 -35.62
C PRO A 291 -9.14 24.85 -35.62
N MET A 292 -8.18 23.93 -35.64
CA MET A 292 -8.43 22.50 -35.71
C MET A 292 -9.16 22.02 -34.44
N SER A 293 -10.21 21.23 -34.61
CA SER A 293 -10.99 20.69 -33.49
C SER A 293 -10.43 19.36 -32.98
N SER A 294 -10.76 19.02 -31.73
CA SER A 294 -10.44 17.69 -31.21
C SER A 294 -11.10 16.55 -32.00
N ALA A 295 -12.23 16.80 -32.65
CA ALA A 295 -12.89 15.81 -33.51
C ALA A 295 -12.06 15.56 -34.77
N ARG A 296 -11.54 16.62 -35.41
CA ARG A 296 -10.68 16.50 -36.59
C ARG A 296 -9.38 15.78 -36.26
N LEU A 297 -8.78 16.07 -35.10
CA LEU A 297 -7.57 15.37 -34.64
C LEU A 297 -7.81 13.89 -34.36
N ASN A 298 -8.95 13.52 -33.78
CA ASN A 298 -9.30 12.09 -33.65
C ASN A 298 -9.50 11.43 -35.02
N SER A 299 -10.14 12.13 -35.96
CA SER A 299 -10.34 11.65 -37.32
C SER A 299 -9.00 11.41 -38.04
N LEU A 300 -8.00 12.27 -37.80
CA LEU A 300 -6.63 12.04 -38.28
C LEU A 300 -6.08 10.70 -37.75
N PHE A 301 -6.16 10.44 -36.44
CA PHE A 301 -5.64 9.18 -35.90
C PHE A 301 -6.40 7.94 -36.38
N TYR A 302 -7.71 8.03 -36.63
CA TYR A 302 -8.46 6.95 -37.26
C TYR A 302 -8.00 6.71 -38.71
N GLN A 303 -7.80 7.78 -39.49
CA GLN A 303 -7.28 7.68 -40.85
C GLN A 303 -5.87 7.08 -40.88
N LEU A 304 -5.03 7.42 -39.90
CA LEU A 304 -3.70 6.82 -39.77
C LEU A 304 -3.79 5.35 -39.37
N GLU A 305 -4.68 4.97 -38.44
CA GLU A 305 -4.95 3.58 -38.07
C GLU A 305 -5.39 2.75 -39.29
N GLU A 306 -6.28 3.28 -40.13
CA GLU A 306 -6.71 2.62 -41.38
C GLU A 306 -5.56 2.43 -42.38
N ARG A 307 -4.62 3.37 -42.45
CA ARG A 307 -3.50 3.35 -43.41
C ARG A 307 -2.35 2.45 -42.98
N THR A 308 -2.04 2.43 -41.68
CA THR A 308 -0.84 1.76 -41.16
C THR A 308 -1.16 0.49 -40.37
N GLY A 309 -2.42 0.29 -39.98
CA GLY A 309 -2.80 -0.72 -38.99
C GLY A 309 -2.40 -0.37 -37.55
N ILE A 310 -1.78 0.80 -37.32
CA ILE A 310 -1.27 1.21 -36.00
C ILE A 310 -2.32 2.04 -35.27
N LYS A 311 -2.75 1.53 -34.11
CA LYS A 311 -3.73 2.21 -33.26
C LYS A 311 -3.10 3.21 -32.31
N VAL A 312 -3.27 4.50 -32.60
CA VAL A 312 -2.77 5.58 -31.73
C VAL A 312 -3.79 5.91 -30.64
N THR A 313 -3.44 5.64 -29.37
CA THR A 313 -4.24 6.11 -28.22
C THR A 313 -3.39 6.96 -27.27
N THR A 314 -3.76 8.23 -27.08
CA THR A 314 -3.04 9.09 -26.15
C THR A 314 -3.44 8.79 -24.69
N LYS A 315 -2.66 7.96 -23.98
CA LYS A 315 -2.60 7.96 -22.52
C LYS A 315 -1.16 8.18 -22.09
N SER A 316 -0.93 9.03 -21.09
CA SER A 316 0.41 9.36 -20.58
C SER A 316 1.24 8.09 -20.36
N GLY A 317 2.39 7.97 -21.03
CA GLY A 317 3.43 7.00 -20.68
C GLY A 317 3.82 7.19 -19.21
N LYS A 318 3.97 6.10 -18.47
CA LYS A 318 4.28 6.14 -17.03
C LYS A 318 5.63 5.48 -16.81
N THR A 319 6.54 6.19 -16.13
CA THR A 319 7.84 5.65 -15.74
C THR A 319 7.68 4.64 -14.61
N LEU A 320 8.12 3.41 -14.85
CA LEU A 320 8.29 2.36 -13.84
C LEU A 320 9.69 2.47 -13.24
N GLU A 321 9.79 2.40 -11.91
CA GLU A 321 11.07 2.47 -11.20
C GLU A 321 11.42 1.10 -10.62
N ILE A 322 12.62 0.60 -10.98
CA ILE A 322 13.18 -0.67 -10.52
C ILE A 322 14.35 -0.36 -9.59
N VAL A 323 14.25 -0.82 -8.34
CA VAL A 323 15.22 -0.57 -7.26
C VAL A 323 15.98 -1.84 -6.91
N ASN A 324 17.11 -1.70 -6.23
CA ASN A 324 17.92 -2.82 -5.73
C ASN A 324 18.36 -3.82 -6.83
N TYR A 325 18.53 -3.37 -8.08
CA TYR A 325 18.94 -4.23 -9.20
C TYR A 325 20.29 -4.93 -8.95
N LYS A 326 21.20 -4.30 -8.19
CA LYS A 326 22.52 -4.86 -7.84
C LYS A 326 22.46 -6.21 -7.10
N ARG A 327 21.29 -6.58 -6.54
CA ARG A 327 21.07 -7.89 -5.92
C ARG A 327 20.84 -9.01 -6.94
N PHE A 328 20.49 -8.66 -8.18
CA PHE A 328 20.07 -9.60 -9.22
C PHE A 328 21.00 -9.57 -10.43
N ILE A 329 21.61 -8.42 -10.70
CA ILE A 329 22.41 -8.20 -11.89
C ILE A 329 23.54 -7.21 -11.62
N SER A 330 24.69 -7.41 -12.28
CA SER A 330 25.86 -6.56 -12.13
C SER A 330 25.62 -5.17 -12.73
N HIS A 331 26.31 -4.16 -12.21
CA HIS A 331 26.17 -2.80 -12.74
C HIS A 331 26.61 -2.67 -14.20
N GLY A 332 27.65 -3.43 -14.60
CA GLY A 332 28.12 -3.48 -15.99
C GLY A 332 27.08 -4.07 -16.93
N ASP A 333 26.38 -5.12 -16.51
CA ASP A 333 25.33 -5.74 -17.32
C ASP A 333 24.09 -4.85 -17.44
N VAL A 334 23.69 -4.17 -16.36
CA VAL A 334 22.62 -3.15 -16.44
C VAL A 334 23.02 -2.02 -17.38
N GLY A 335 24.30 -1.62 -17.39
CA GLY A 335 24.85 -0.68 -18.36
C GLY A 335 24.61 -1.12 -19.80
N LYS A 336 25.00 -2.36 -20.13
CA LYS A 336 24.78 -2.94 -21.48
C LYS A 336 23.30 -3.04 -21.83
N ILE A 337 22.47 -3.48 -20.89
CA ILE A 337 21.03 -3.62 -21.10
C ILE A 337 20.36 -2.25 -21.30
N SER A 338 20.82 -1.21 -20.61
CA SER A 338 20.28 0.15 -20.74
C SER A 338 20.56 0.82 -22.08
N GLN A 339 21.42 0.24 -22.92
CA GLN A 339 21.75 0.77 -24.25
C GLN A 339 20.74 0.35 -25.32
N GLN A 340 19.82 -0.57 -25.03
CA GLN A 340 18.83 -1.07 -25.97
C GLN A 340 17.44 -1.23 -25.32
N PRO A 341 16.34 -1.15 -26.09
CA PRO A 341 15.01 -1.47 -25.58
C PRO A 341 14.93 -2.90 -25.07
N VAL A 342 14.19 -3.13 -23.99
CA VAL A 342 13.96 -4.49 -23.47
C VAL A 342 12.51 -4.78 -23.17
N ASN A 343 12.13 -6.05 -23.36
CA ASN A 343 10.86 -6.54 -22.87
C ASN A 343 10.94 -6.72 -21.36
N LEU A 344 9.93 -6.23 -20.65
CA LEU A 344 9.85 -6.18 -19.20
C LEU A 344 8.58 -6.90 -18.75
N ARG A 345 8.68 -7.71 -17.69
CA ARG A 345 7.51 -8.30 -17.03
C ARG A 345 7.61 -8.22 -15.53
N LEU A 346 6.47 -8.25 -14.86
CA LEU A 346 6.38 -8.23 -13.41
C LEU A 346 5.97 -9.60 -12.88
N ILE A 347 6.64 -10.06 -11.83
CA ILE A 347 6.31 -11.30 -11.14
C ILE A 347 6.17 -11.04 -9.63
N ASN A 348 5.54 -11.97 -8.90
CA ASN A 348 5.46 -11.88 -7.45
C ASN A 348 6.84 -12.07 -6.83
N ASN A 349 7.15 -11.25 -5.82
CA ASN A 349 8.32 -11.47 -4.98
C ASN A 349 7.98 -12.47 -3.87
N THR A 350 8.60 -13.65 -3.90
CA THR A 350 8.42 -14.70 -2.89
C THR A 350 9.55 -14.75 -1.86
N ASN A 351 10.55 -13.86 -1.96
CA ASN A 351 11.72 -13.89 -1.10
C ASN A 351 11.47 -13.18 0.24
N ALA A 352 11.57 -13.93 1.35
CA ALA A 352 11.36 -13.44 2.71
C ALA A 352 12.30 -12.28 3.10
N LYS A 353 13.53 -12.23 2.58
CA LYS A 353 14.52 -11.17 2.85
C LYS A 353 14.21 -9.85 2.14
N THR A 354 13.29 -9.84 1.18
CA THR A 354 12.87 -8.64 0.42
C THR A 354 11.37 -8.39 0.51
N LYS A 355 10.69 -8.91 1.55
CA LYS A 355 9.22 -8.81 1.75
C LYS A 355 8.65 -7.39 1.73
N SER A 356 9.50 -6.37 1.92
CA SER A 356 9.11 -4.97 1.78
C SER A 356 8.68 -4.60 0.36
N HIS A 357 9.04 -5.40 -0.65
CA HIS A 357 8.64 -5.21 -2.05
C HIS A 357 7.82 -6.41 -2.53
N GLN A 358 6.66 -6.17 -3.14
CA GLN A 358 5.72 -7.22 -3.55
C GLN A 358 6.01 -7.80 -4.93
N LEU A 359 6.72 -7.06 -5.80
CA LEU A 359 6.97 -7.46 -7.19
C LEU A 359 8.45 -7.38 -7.57
N ILE A 360 8.86 -8.28 -8.47
CA ILE A 360 10.15 -8.27 -9.16
C ILE A 360 9.90 -7.89 -10.62
N GLY A 361 10.70 -6.96 -11.14
CA GLY A 361 10.81 -6.69 -12.56
C GLY A 361 11.81 -7.67 -13.20
N GLN A 362 11.39 -8.33 -14.26
CA GLN A 362 12.25 -9.17 -15.10
C GLN A 362 12.39 -8.56 -16.47
N TYR A 363 13.53 -8.78 -17.11
CA TYR A 363 13.79 -8.40 -18.49
C TYR A 363 14.06 -9.65 -19.34
N GLN A 364 13.79 -9.57 -20.63
CA GLN A 364 14.07 -10.66 -21.57
C GLN A 364 15.48 -10.49 -22.17
N SER A 365 16.27 -11.57 -22.13
CA SER A 365 17.62 -11.66 -22.71
C SER A 365 17.81 -13.07 -23.27
N GLU A 366 18.18 -13.18 -24.55
CA GLU A 366 18.41 -14.46 -25.24
C GLU A 366 17.20 -15.42 -25.06
N GLU A 367 16.00 -14.89 -25.28
CA GLU A 367 14.71 -15.58 -25.10
C GLU A 367 14.36 -16.04 -23.67
N LYS A 368 15.24 -15.81 -22.69
CA LYS A 368 15.01 -16.15 -21.27
C LYS A 368 14.71 -14.90 -20.44
N TRP A 369 13.85 -15.06 -19.43
CA TRP A 369 13.53 -14.00 -18.49
C TRP A 369 14.50 -13.99 -17.31
N LYS A 370 15.19 -12.88 -17.12
CA LYS A 370 16.17 -12.67 -16.03
C LYS A 370 15.67 -11.59 -15.07
N ASN A 371 15.99 -11.72 -13.80
CA ASN A 371 15.61 -10.73 -12.78
C ASN A 371 16.39 -9.43 -13.00
N LEU A 372 15.66 -8.31 -13.13
CA LEU A 372 16.25 -6.98 -13.24
C LEU A 372 16.37 -6.32 -11.86
N GLY A 373 15.33 -6.39 -11.03
CA GLY A 373 15.31 -5.77 -9.72
C GLY A 373 13.93 -5.78 -9.06
N LEU A 374 13.82 -5.14 -7.89
CA LEU A 374 12.55 -5.02 -7.17
C LEU A 374 11.76 -3.83 -7.71
N VAL A 375 10.43 -3.94 -7.82
CA VAL A 375 9.59 -2.81 -8.23
C VAL A 375 9.43 -1.84 -7.07
N CYS A 376 9.72 -0.55 -7.29
CA CYS A 376 9.51 0.49 -6.27
C CYS A 376 8.08 0.49 -5.75
N GLU A 377 7.88 0.29 -4.44
CA GLU A 377 6.54 0.14 -3.85
C GLU A 377 5.65 1.38 -4.01
N ILE A 378 6.25 2.57 -3.95
CA ILE A 378 5.53 3.82 -4.18
C ILE A 378 4.93 3.81 -5.60
N LYS A 379 5.74 3.44 -6.61
CA LYS A 379 5.27 3.35 -8.01
C LYS A 379 4.31 2.19 -8.20
N ARG A 380 4.53 1.04 -7.56
CA ARG A 380 3.63 -0.11 -7.58
C ARG A 380 2.25 0.26 -7.09
N GLU A 381 2.13 0.92 -5.94
CA GLU A 381 0.86 1.37 -5.39
C GLU A 381 0.23 2.49 -6.22
N GLN A 382 1.03 3.49 -6.60
CA GLN A 382 0.59 4.61 -7.42
C GLN A 382 -0.03 4.12 -8.74
N TYR A 383 0.61 3.15 -9.40
CA TYR A 383 0.16 2.63 -10.68
C TYR A 383 -0.70 1.36 -10.57
N GLY A 384 -0.79 0.75 -9.39
CA GLY A 384 -1.53 -0.49 -9.15
C GLY A 384 -0.96 -1.68 -9.90
N LEU A 385 0.36 -1.79 -9.95
CA LEU A 385 1.07 -2.85 -10.66
C LEU A 385 0.84 -4.20 -9.98
N LYS A 386 0.80 -5.26 -10.80
CA LYS A 386 0.60 -6.64 -10.37
C LYS A 386 1.52 -7.58 -11.16
N ALA A 387 1.76 -8.76 -10.62
CA ALA A 387 2.40 -9.84 -11.35
C ALA A 387 1.60 -10.21 -12.61
N GLY A 388 2.30 -10.64 -13.66
CA GLY A 388 1.74 -10.96 -14.97
C GLY A 388 1.69 -9.78 -15.95
N LEU A 389 1.93 -8.54 -15.49
CA LEU A 389 2.03 -7.40 -16.41
C LEU A 389 3.31 -7.49 -17.24
N THR A 390 3.17 -7.34 -18.55
CA THR A 390 4.26 -7.28 -19.53
C THR A 390 4.25 -5.93 -20.25
N SER A 391 5.42 -5.50 -20.70
CA SER A 391 5.61 -4.33 -21.55
C SER A 391 6.77 -4.62 -22.50
N SER A 392 6.59 -4.36 -23.79
CA SER A 392 7.64 -4.48 -24.79
C SER A 392 8.47 -3.18 -24.88
N GLU A 393 9.68 -3.28 -25.42
CA GLU A 393 10.53 -2.15 -25.82
C GLU A 393 10.71 -1.04 -24.77
N CYS A 394 10.86 -1.43 -23.51
CA CYS A 394 11.08 -0.50 -22.42
C CYS A 394 12.50 0.07 -22.48
N GLN A 395 12.59 1.40 -22.51
CA GLN A 395 13.84 2.13 -22.35
C GLN A 395 14.26 2.14 -20.88
N LEU A 396 15.41 1.53 -20.58
CA LEU A 396 15.98 1.51 -19.24
C LEU A 396 16.95 2.67 -19.05
N LYS A 397 16.73 3.48 -18.00
CA LYS A 397 17.67 4.52 -17.57
C LYS A 397 18.21 4.18 -16.20
N ILE A 398 19.53 4.17 -16.07
CA ILE A 398 20.19 4.02 -14.77
C ILE A 398 20.15 5.37 -14.06
N ALA A 399 19.45 5.44 -12.93
CA ALA A 399 19.47 6.63 -12.10
C ALA A 399 20.87 6.87 -11.54
N GLN A 400 21.29 8.14 -11.48
CA GLN A 400 22.54 8.54 -10.83
C GLN A 400 22.50 8.13 -9.35
N SER A 401 23.64 7.68 -8.81
CA SER A 401 23.76 7.45 -7.38
C SER A 401 23.54 8.75 -6.62
N ILE A 402 22.69 8.72 -5.59
CA ILE A 402 22.43 9.86 -4.71
C ILE A 402 23.77 10.34 -4.11
N GLY A 403 24.10 11.61 -4.28
CA GLY A 403 25.34 12.19 -3.76
C GLY A 403 25.32 12.33 -2.24
N LYS A 404 26.48 12.39 -1.57
CA LYS A 404 26.55 12.54 -0.10
C LYS A 404 25.73 13.71 0.44
N LYS A 405 25.71 14.86 -0.27
CA LYS A 405 24.92 16.04 0.10
C LYS A 405 23.42 15.81 -0.01
N GLU A 406 22.98 15.08 -1.04
CA GLU A 406 21.57 14.74 -1.23
C GLU A 406 21.12 13.70 -0.20
N VAL A 407 21.96 12.71 0.12
CA VAL A 407 21.72 11.78 1.23
C VAL A 407 21.53 12.57 2.53
N GLN A 408 22.43 13.50 2.84
CA GLN A 408 22.31 14.33 4.04
C GLN A 408 21.01 15.15 4.06
N LEU A 409 20.63 15.74 2.92
CA LEU A 409 19.37 16.48 2.80
C LEU A 409 18.16 15.59 3.08
N LEU A 410 18.14 14.37 2.52
CA LEU A 410 17.07 13.41 2.77
C LEU A 410 17.03 13.00 4.26
N PHE A 411 18.17 12.74 4.88
CA PHE A 411 18.22 12.44 6.31
C PHE A 411 17.69 13.60 7.18
N ASN A 412 18.05 14.84 6.86
CA ASN A 412 17.57 16.03 7.57
C ASN A 412 16.05 16.16 7.45
N GLN A 413 15.50 15.95 6.25
CA GLN A 413 14.06 15.97 6.03
C GLN A 413 13.34 14.86 6.83
N ALA A 414 13.95 13.68 7.05
CA ALA A 414 13.32 12.61 7.85
C ALA A 414 13.29 12.99 9.31
N LYS A 415 14.36 13.64 9.74
CA LYS A 415 14.48 14.12 11.10
C LYS A 415 13.38 15.15 11.39
N GLU A 416 13.16 16.11 10.50
CA GLU A 416 12.05 17.09 10.63
C GLU A 416 10.70 16.39 10.71
N ILE A 417 10.48 15.39 9.87
CA ILE A 417 9.31 14.51 9.87
C ILE A 417 9.06 13.84 11.23
N ALA A 418 10.11 13.28 11.81
CA ALA A 418 10.02 12.58 13.09
C ALA A 418 9.72 13.55 14.24
N LEU A 419 10.29 14.76 14.17
CA LEU A 419 10.03 15.83 15.13
C LEU A 419 8.62 16.39 15.01
N ASP A 420 8.09 16.62 13.81
CA ASP A 420 6.72 17.09 13.58
C ASP A 420 5.69 16.06 14.09
N TRP A 421 5.94 14.77 13.83
CA TRP A 421 5.13 13.69 14.39
C TRP A 421 5.14 13.68 15.92
N ARG A 422 6.30 13.91 16.56
CA ARG A 422 6.38 14.02 18.02
C ARG A 422 5.61 15.23 18.54
N SER A 423 5.78 16.42 17.96
CA SER A 423 5.04 17.62 18.36
C SER A 423 3.53 17.40 18.27
N HIS A 424 3.09 16.65 17.25
CA HIS A 424 1.71 16.26 17.14
C HIS A 424 1.23 15.36 18.30
N LEU A 425 2.05 14.43 18.77
CA LEU A 425 1.72 13.61 19.93
C LEU A 425 1.70 14.44 21.21
N GLU A 426 2.63 15.38 21.38
CA GLU A 426 2.69 16.29 22.54
C GLU A 426 1.42 17.15 22.68
N GLU A 427 0.80 17.52 21.57
CA GLU A 427 -0.47 18.28 21.56
C GLU A 427 -1.71 17.43 21.90
N ASN A 428 -1.66 16.11 21.74
CA ASN A 428 -2.86 15.25 21.72
C ASN A 428 -2.84 14.13 22.75
N LEU A 429 -1.71 13.86 23.40
CA LEU A 429 -1.56 12.79 24.38
C LEU A 429 -1.22 13.34 25.75
N SER A 430 -1.58 12.58 26.78
CA SER A 430 -1.16 12.87 28.15
C SER A 430 0.35 12.69 28.33
N PRO A 431 0.96 13.35 29.34
CA PRO A 431 2.37 13.14 29.68
C PRO A 431 2.74 11.67 29.95
N GLU A 432 1.81 10.90 30.51
CA GLU A 432 2.00 9.48 30.80
C GLU A 432 2.04 8.63 29.52
N GLU A 433 1.14 8.90 28.57
CA GLU A 433 1.15 8.24 27.25
C GLU A 433 2.41 8.61 26.45
N LEU A 434 2.85 9.88 26.48
CA LEU A 434 4.12 10.31 25.87
C LEU A 434 5.34 9.61 26.48
N SER A 435 5.33 9.39 27.79
CA SER A 435 6.36 8.63 28.50
C SER A 435 6.44 7.18 28.01
N GLN A 436 5.31 6.55 27.68
CA GLN A 436 5.29 5.21 27.08
C GLN A 436 5.97 5.16 25.70
N TYR A 437 5.86 6.21 24.89
CA TYR A 437 6.56 6.31 23.60
C TYR A 437 8.08 6.47 23.78
N ALA A 438 8.53 7.24 24.76
CA ALA A 438 9.94 7.34 25.12
C ALA A 438 10.50 5.99 25.60
N ASN A 439 9.75 5.25 26.42
CA ASN A 439 10.12 3.91 26.87
C ASN A 439 10.18 2.90 25.71
N ALA A 440 9.21 2.93 24.81
CA ALA A 440 9.20 2.09 23.62
C ALA A 440 10.39 2.41 22.70
N THR A 441 10.72 3.70 22.55
CA THR A 441 11.90 4.17 21.81
C THR A 441 13.18 3.61 22.44
N TRP A 442 13.35 3.75 23.75
CA TRP A 442 14.51 3.20 24.47
C TRP A 442 14.68 1.70 24.19
N HIS A 443 13.59 0.93 24.29
CA HIS A 443 13.59 -0.50 24.00
C HIS A 443 13.95 -0.84 22.54
N LEU A 444 13.41 -0.09 21.58
CA LEU A 444 13.70 -0.31 20.15
C LEU A 444 15.16 -0.02 19.82
N CYS A 445 15.74 1.03 20.39
CA CYS A 445 17.13 1.44 20.12
C CYS A 445 18.17 0.49 20.74
N HIS A 446 17.82 -0.23 21.81
CA HIS A 446 18.70 -1.22 22.45
C HIS A 446 18.61 -2.62 21.82
N ASN A 447 17.62 -2.89 20.97
CA ASN A 447 17.60 -4.11 20.19
C ASN A 447 18.64 -4.00 19.06
N HIS A 448 19.66 -4.87 19.08
CA HIS A 448 20.71 -5.00 18.06
C HIS A 448 20.19 -5.54 16.70
N SER A 449 19.14 -4.91 16.17
CA SER A 449 18.73 -5.07 14.78
C SER A 449 19.46 -4.02 13.95
N ASN A 450 19.97 -4.40 12.78
CA ASN A 450 20.54 -3.47 11.79
C ASN A 450 19.47 -2.57 11.12
N ASP A 451 18.35 -2.31 11.81
CA ASP A 451 17.23 -1.53 11.29
C ASP A 451 17.51 -0.04 11.49
N THR A 452 17.81 0.65 10.39
CA THR A 452 18.09 2.09 10.37
C THR A 452 16.90 2.94 10.80
N THR A 453 15.69 2.37 10.89
CA THR A 453 14.48 3.05 11.35
C THR A 453 14.57 3.46 12.83
N ASN A 454 15.35 2.73 13.63
CA ASN A 454 15.55 3.02 15.06
C ASN A 454 16.21 4.38 15.30
N ASN A 455 17.06 4.85 14.38
CA ASN A 455 17.77 6.13 14.50
C ASN A 455 16.81 7.34 14.43
N PHE A 456 15.72 7.22 13.66
CA PHE A 456 14.74 8.29 13.52
C PHE A 456 13.79 8.36 14.71
N VAL A 457 13.41 7.20 15.26
CA VAL A 457 12.59 7.10 16.48
C VAL A 457 13.39 7.63 17.68
N TYR A 458 14.68 7.30 17.77
CA TYR A 458 15.59 7.92 18.76
C TYR A 458 15.70 9.43 18.59
N SER A 459 15.80 9.92 17.35
CA SER A 459 15.88 11.36 17.08
C SER A 459 14.62 12.11 17.49
N ALA A 460 13.47 11.44 17.54
CA ALA A 460 12.22 12.00 18.02
C ALA A 460 12.17 12.04 19.56
N PHE A 461 12.41 10.92 20.25
CA PHE A 461 12.17 10.83 21.71
C PHE A 461 13.42 10.81 22.59
N GLY A 462 14.61 10.99 22.01
CA GLY A 462 15.88 10.90 22.74
C GLY A 462 16.02 11.94 23.85
N ASP A 463 15.48 13.14 23.66
CA ASP A 463 15.41 14.18 24.70
C ASP A 463 14.50 13.78 25.87
N LYS A 464 13.34 13.19 25.59
CA LYS A 464 12.42 12.69 26.63
C LYS A 464 12.98 11.52 27.43
N ILE A 465 13.71 10.64 26.76
CA ILE A 465 14.49 9.59 27.43
C ILE A 465 15.51 10.22 28.39
N LEU A 466 16.23 11.25 27.95
CA LEU A 466 17.21 11.94 28.79
C LEU A 466 16.57 12.67 29.97
N GLU A 467 15.40 13.31 29.79
CA GLU A 467 14.63 13.92 30.88
C GLU A 467 14.26 12.88 31.95
N GLN A 468 13.75 11.71 31.56
CA GLN A 468 13.39 10.63 32.49
C GLN A 468 14.60 10.09 33.27
N ILE A 469 15.74 9.93 32.62
CA ILE A 469 16.97 9.43 33.24
C ILE A 469 17.60 10.49 34.16
N SER A 470 17.32 11.77 33.93
CA SER A 470 17.85 12.88 34.72
C SER A 470 17.10 13.11 36.04
N GLU A 471 15.97 12.43 36.26
CA GLU A 471 15.26 12.50 37.55
C GLU A 471 15.99 11.70 38.65
N PRO A 472 16.26 12.30 39.83
CA PRO A 472 17.07 11.66 40.88
C PRO A 472 16.46 10.39 41.48
N ASN A 473 15.17 10.14 41.25
CA ASN A 473 14.41 9.03 41.82
C ASN A 473 13.64 8.29 40.72
N LEU A 474 14.33 7.49 39.90
CA LEU A 474 13.67 6.60 38.95
C LEU A 474 12.83 5.56 39.71
N GLN A 475 11.51 5.71 39.73
CA GLN A 475 10.60 4.72 40.32
C GLN A 475 10.19 3.70 39.25
N PHE A 476 10.87 2.55 39.22
CA PHE A 476 10.45 1.42 38.39
C PHE A 476 9.21 0.76 39.00
N SER A 477 8.25 0.39 38.16
CA SER A 477 7.05 -0.32 38.59
C SER A 477 7.26 -1.83 38.73
N ASN A 478 8.28 -2.42 38.08
CA ASN A 478 8.58 -3.86 38.13
C ASN A 478 10.08 -4.13 38.04
N LEU A 479 10.72 -4.56 39.14
CA LEU A 479 12.12 -5.01 39.18
C LEU A 479 12.18 -6.54 39.02
N LEU A 480 12.96 -7.04 38.07
CA LEU A 480 13.11 -8.48 37.83
C LEU A 480 14.48 -8.96 38.32
N VAL A 481 14.49 -9.93 39.22
CA VAL A 481 15.71 -10.41 39.87
C VAL A 481 15.96 -11.89 39.55
N GLY A 482 17.15 -12.18 39.04
CA GLY A 482 17.64 -13.53 38.72
C GLY A 482 18.55 -14.09 39.82
N LYS A 483 18.78 -15.42 39.79
CA LYS A 483 19.65 -16.14 40.74
C LYS A 483 19.35 -15.90 42.23
N LEU A 484 18.09 -15.58 42.58
CA LEU A 484 17.66 -15.23 43.94
C LEU A 484 18.11 -16.28 44.98
N LYS A 485 17.97 -17.58 44.71
CA LYS A 485 18.41 -18.64 45.64
C LYS A 485 19.91 -18.64 45.96
N GLN A 486 20.74 -18.10 45.08
CA GLN A 486 22.21 -18.17 45.17
C GLN A 486 22.83 -16.88 45.69
N ARG A 487 22.13 -15.75 45.54
CA ARG A 487 22.66 -14.41 45.79
C ARG A 487 21.80 -13.60 46.78
N ASN A 488 20.69 -14.14 47.29
CA ASN A 488 19.85 -13.45 48.26
C ASN A 488 20.36 -13.70 49.68
N GLU A 489 20.88 -12.63 50.29
CA GLU A 489 21.34 -12.53 51.67
C GLU A 489 20.34 -11.76 52.54
N VAL A 490 19.27 -11.21 51.93
CA VAL A 490 18.26 -10.41 52.61
C VAL A 490 17.20 -11.33 53.25
N PRO A 491 16.91 -11.20 54.56
CA PRO A 491 15.85 -11.94 55.23
C PRO A 491 14.48 -11.81 54.52
N GLU A 492 13.74 -12.92 54.41
CA GLU A 492 12.42 -12.95 53.76
C GLU A 492 11.41 -11.95 54.35
N SER A 493 11.50 -11.67 55.66
CA SER A 493 10.64 -10.69 56.35
C SER A 493 10.79 -9.28 55.81
N ILE A 494 11.98 -8.91 55.30
CA ILE A 494 12.27 -7.56 54.80
C ILE A 494 11.74 -7.40 53.38
N TRP A 495 12.07 -8.32 52.48
CA TRP A 495 11.74 -8.17 51.06
C TRP A 495 10.37 -8.70 50.65
N LYS A 496 9.69 -9.53 51.47
CA LYS A 496 8.27 -9.86 51.29
C LYS A 496 7.34 -8.91 52.05
N SER A 497 7.88 -7.86 52.68
CA SER A 497 7.08 -6.84 53.35
C SER A 497 6.36 -5.94 52.34
N ASN A 498 5.30 -5.29 52.77
CA ASN A 498 4.64 -4.23 51.99
C ASN A 498 5.31 -2.86 52.15
N GLU A 499 6.50 -2.81 52.76
CA GLU A 499 7.25 -1.59 53.00
C GLU A 499 8.05 -1.17 51.77
N VAL A 500 8.31 0.13 51.67
CA VAL A 500 9.14 0.68 50.60
C VAL A 500 10.61 0.56 51.03
N LEU A 501 11.39 -0.17 50.25
CA LEU A 501 12.78 -0.48 50.54
C LEU A 501 13.72 0.40 49.72
N ASP A 502 14.88 0.72 50.29
CA ASP A 502 16.00 1.33 49.59
C ASP A 502 16.80 0.25 48.86
N ILE A 503 16.93 0.38 47.54
CA ILE A 503 17.57 -0.62 46.67
C ILE A 503 18.63 0.07 45.82
N LYS A 504 19.78 -0.57 45.61
CA LYS A 504 20.84 -0.05 44.74
C LYS A 504 21.43 -1.13 43.84
N LEU A 505 21.92 -0.74 42.68
CA LEU A 505 22.62 -1.62 41.75
C LEU A 505 24.14 -1.50 41.94
N ILE A 506 24.82 -2.61 42.14
CA ILE A 506 26.28 -2.68 42.19
C ILE A 506 26.80 -3.65 41.14
N GLU A 507 28.10 -3.60 40.86
CA GLU A 507 28.79 -4.65 40.12
C GLU A 507 29.62 -5.47 41.10
N ASN A 508 29.45 -6.79 41.07
CA ASN A 508 30.19 -7.74 41.89
C ASN A 508 30.60 -8.93 41.02
N GLU A 509 31.90 -9.22 40.95
CA GLU A 509 32.46 -10.33 40.16
C GLU A 509 32.05 -10.33 38.67
N GLY A 510 31.88 -9.15 38.06
CA GLY A 510 31.47 -9.00 36.66
C GLY A 510 29.97 -9.21 36.40
N GLU A 511 29.16 -9.35 37.46
CA GLU A 511 27.69 -9.36 37.38
C GLU A 511 27.10 -8.13 38.06
N LYS A 512 26.06 -7.53 37.48
CA LYS A 512 25.28 -6.48 38.13
C LYS A 512 24.28 -7.09 39.12
N VAL A 513 24.39 -6.70 40.38
CA VAL A 513 23.65 -7.27 41.51
C VAL A 513 22.84 -6.18 42.21
N TRP A 514 21.56 -6.45 42.44
CA TRP A 514 20.70 -5.62 43.28
C TRP A 514 21.02 -5.87 44.75
N GLN A 515 21.24 -4.78 45.50
CA GLN A 515 21.32 -4.81 46.95
C GLN A 515 20.14 -4.07 47.57
N ILE A 516 19.62 -4.60 48.67
CA ILE A 516 18.56 -3.99 49.48
C ILE A 516 19.17 -3.51 50.78
N PHE A 517 18.78 -2.33 51.23
CA PHE A 517 19.14 -1.83 52.55
C PHE A 517 18.36 -2.60 53.63
N ASN A 518 19.10 -3.26 54.52
CA ASN A 518 18.57 -3.91 55.70
C ASN A 518 18.58 -2.90 56.86
N PRO A 519 17.42 -2.37 57.29
CA PRO A 519 17.36 -1.37 58.35
C PRO A 519 17.81 -1.90 59.72
N ASP A 520 17.66 -3.20 59.99
CA ASP A 520 18.04 -3.83 61.26
C ASP A 520 19.56 -3.90 61.41
N GLN A 521 20.29 -4.11 60.31
CA GLN A 521 21.75 -4.22 60.28
C GLN A 521 22.44 -2.96 59.76
N GLN A 522 21.68 -1.93 59.35
CA GLN A 522 22.17 -0.65 58.84
C GLN A 522 23.12 -0.80 57.62
N GLU A 523 22.94 -1.83 56.80
CA GLU A 523 23.81 -2.13 55.65
C GLU A 523 23.04 -2.59 54.41
N TYR A 524 23.71 -2.58 53.25
CA TYR A 524 23.16 -3.09 52.00
C TYR A 524 23.58 -4.54 51.77
N GLN A 525 22.60 -5.42 51.54
CA GLN A 525 22.81 -6.86 51.37
C GLN A 525 22.42 -7.32 49.98
N SER A 526 23.11 -8.35 49.46
CA SER A 526 22.84 -8.87 48.12
C SER A 526 21.44 -9.48 48.05
N PHE A 527 20.67 -9.14 47.02
CA PHE A 527 19.33 -9.68 46.82
C PHE A 527 19.27 -10.60 45.59
N GLY A 528 19.91 -10.21 44.49
CA GLY A 528 20.07 -11.08 43.32
C GLY A 528 20.57 -10.35 42.07
N VAL A 529 20.82 -11.11 41.01
CA VAL A 529 21.39 -10.57 39.77
C VAL A 529 20.33 -9.81 38.98
N ALA A 530 20.68 -8.63 38.47
CA ALA A 530 19.80 -7.85 37.62
C ALA A 530 19.41 -8.66 36.36
N SER A 531 18.13 -8.60 35.98
CA SER A 531 17.66 -9.21 34.73
C SER A 531 18.37 -8.63 33.51
N GLN A 532 18.31 -9.28 32.34
CA GLN A 532 18.87 -8.70 31.10
C GLN A 532 18.34 -7.29 30.79
N LYS A 533 17.08 -6.99 31.16
CA LYS A 533 16.49 -5.66 30.98
C LYS A 533 17.10 -4.65 31.97
N ASP A 534 17.24 -5.05 33.23
CA ASP A 534 17.77 -4.20 34.31
C ASP A 534 19.31 -4.08 34.27
N TYR A 535 20.00 -5.01 33.60
CA TYR A 535 21.45 -5.00 33.39
C TYR A 535 21.93 -3.77 32.60
N GLN A 536 21.02 -3.11 31.88
CA GLN A 536 21.30 -1.89 31.13
C GLN A 536 21.43 -0.66 32.03
N LEU A 537 21.00 -0.74 33.29
CA LEU A 537 21.08 0.38 34.24
C LEU A 537 22.54 0.64 34.67
N PRO A 538 22.94 1.91 34.85
CA PRO A 538 24.26 2.26 35.35
C PRO A 538 24.55 1.62 36.72
N VAL A 539 25.80 1.22 36.96
CA VAL A 539 26.23 0.83 38.30
C VAL A 539 26.11 2.05 39.22
N GLY A 540 25.50 1.87 40.39
CA GLY A 540 25.22 2.94 41.34
C GLY A 540 23.78 3.49 41.27
N THR A 541 22.92 3.02 40.36
CA THR A 541 21.49 3.36 40.36
C THR A 541 20.86 3.06 41.73
N LYS A 542 20.17 4.04 42.31
CA LYS A 542 19.42 3.93 43.58
C LYS A 542 17.94 4.12 43.32
N VAL A 543 17.12 3.27 43.93
CA VAL A 543 15.67 3.26 43.74
C VAL A 543 14.97 2.97 45.07
N LYS A 544 13.75 3.47 45.22
CA LYS A 544 12.85 3.14 46.33
C LYS A 544 11.67 2.35 45.78
N GLY A 545 11.40 1.16 46.32
CA GLY A 545 10.34 0.31 45.78
C GLY A 545 9.88 -0.78 46.72
N LYS A 546 8.70 -1.36 46.43
CA LYS A 546 8.18 -2.55 47.10
C LYS A 546 8.52 -3.77 46.27
N ILE A 547 8.77 -4.91 46.92
CA ILE A 547 9.06 -6.17 46.23
C ILE A 547 7.88 -7.12 46.42
N HIS A 548 7.28 -7.52 45.29
CA HIS A 548 6.24 -8.53 45.26
C HIS A 548 6.81 -9.79 44.63
N GLY A 549 6.69 -10.94 45.31
CA GLY A 549 7.14 -12.22 44.76
C GLY A 549 6.18 -12.71 43.68
N ASP A 550 6.41 -12.37 42.41
CA ASP A 550 5.62 -12.92 41.31
C ASP A 550 6.15 -14.27 40.85
N LEU A 551 5.27 -15.28 40.83
CA LEU A 551 5.56 -16.61 40.33
C LEU A 551 5.46 -16.59 38.80
N PHE A 552 6.58 -16.37 38.09
CA PHE A 552 6.73 -16.40 36.61
C PHE A 552 6.20 -17.67 35.89
N THR A 553 5.58 -18.60 36.61
CA THR A 553 5.13 -19.91 36.12
C THR A 553 3.64 -20.15 36.35
N THR A 554 2.87 -19.08 36.59
CA THR A 554 1.44 -19.13 36.88
C THR A 554 0.59 -18.55 35.76
N ALA A 555 -0.47 -19.26 35.35
CA ALA A 555 -1.55 -18.73 34.53
C ALA A 555 -2.74 -18.38 35.43
N ARG A 556 -3.37 -17.24 35.18
CA ARG A 556 -4.53 -16.71 35.92
C ARG A 556 -5.77 -16.77 35.03
N LEU A 557 -6.88 -17.21 35.60
CA LEU A 557 -8.12 -17.50 34.87
C LEU A 557 -9.31 -16.86 35.58
N ASP A 558 -10.05 -16.04 34.85
CA ASP A 558 -11.36 -15.53 35.25
C ASP A 558 -12.44 -16.54 34.87
N ILE A 559 -13.30 -16.89 35.82
CA ILE A 559 -14.32 -17.92 35.64
C ILE A 559 -15.70 -17.28 35.55
N ASP A 560 -16.32 -17.42 34.38
CA ASP A 560 -17.74 -17.10 34.19
C ASP A 560 -18.61 -18.30 34.61
N HIS A 561 -18.69 -18.56 35.92
CA HIS A 561 -19.55 -19.59 36.51
C HIS A 561 -20.44 -18.99 37.61
N PRO A 562 -21.76 -19.25 37.62
CA PRO A 562 -22.71 -18.58 38.53
C PRO A 562 -22.37 -18.69 40.02
N GLN A 563 -21.66 -19.75 40.42
CA GLN A 563 -21.24 -20.00 41.82
C GLN A 563 -19.79 -19.60 42.14
N LEU A 564 -18.97 -19.30 41.12
CA LEU A 564 -17.55 -18.94 41.28
C LEU A 564 -17.25 -17.54 40.74
N LYS A 565 -18.30 -16.73 40.55
CA LYS A 565 -18.20 -15.34 40.14
C LYS A 565 -17.21 -14.61 41.06
N ASP A 566 -16.27 -13.87 40.45
CA ASP A 566 -15.21 -13.12 41.13
C ASP A 566 -14.16 -13.98 41.88
N ARG A 567 -14.01 -15.26 41.53
CA ARG A 567 -12.90 -16.12 42.01
C ARG A 567 -11.90 -16.42 40.92
N GLU A 568 -10.63 -16.15 41.22
CA GLU A 568 -9.49 -16.46 40.37
C GLU A 568 -8.99 -17.89 40.63
N ILE A 569 -8.72 -18.66 39.56
CA ILE A 569 -7.94 -19.90 39.67
C ILE A 569 -6.51 -19.64 39.19
N ILE A 570 -5.55 -20.01 40.03
CA ILE A 570 -4.12 -19.94 39.74
C ILE A 570 -3.63 -21.33 39.33
N VAL A 571 -3.11 -21.44 38.11
CA VAL A 571 -2.48 -22.67 37.60
C VAL A 571 -0.97 -22.52 37.60
N GLY A 572 -0.29 -23.18 38.54
CA GLY A 572 1.18 -23.11 38.69
C GLY A 572 1.95 -24.16 37.86
N ASN A 573 3.29 -24.07 37.90
CA ASN A 573 4.22 -25.00 37.23
C ASN A 573 4.02 -25.13 35.71
N MET A 574 3.54 -24.06 35.06
CA MET A 574 3.27 -24.04 33.62
C MET A 574 4.50 -24.43 32.77
N VAL A 575 5.72 -24.25 33.29
CA VAL A 575 7.01 -24.61 32.66
C VAL A 575 7.13 -26.11 32.36
N LYS A 576 6.38 -26.97 33.06
CA LYS A 576 6.41 -28.43 32.86
C LYS A 576 5.43 -28.92 31.78
N TYR A 577 4.66 -28.03 31.17
CA TYR A 577 3.55 -28.39 30.29
C TYR A 577 3.67 -27.72 28.90
N PRO A 578 3.05 -28.29 27.84
CA PRO A 578 3.18 -27.87 26.44
C PRO A 578 2.95 -26.38 26.10
N LYS A 579 2.39 -25.59 27.00
CA LYS A 579 1.98 -24.18 26.80
C LYS A 579 3.02 -23.18 27.34
N VAL A 580 4.26 -23.58 27.64
CA VAL A 580 5.32 -22.64 28.07
C VAL A 580 5.52 -21.55 27.02
N GLY A 581 5.45 -20.29 27.43
CA GLY A 581 5.63 -19.14 26.54
C GLY A 581 4.44 -18.83 25.62
N TYR A 582 3.32 -19.56 25.77
CA TYR A 582 2.08 -19.21 25.08
C TYR A 582 1.39 -18.06 25.82
N GLU A 583 1.27 -16.92 25.15
CA GLU A 583 0.59 -15.74 25.65
C GLU A 583 -0.91 -15.85 25.33
N PHE A 584 -1.75 -16.02 26.35
CA PHE A 584 -3.20 -16.13 26.19
C PHE A 584 -3.81 -14.73 26.01
N LYS A 585 -4.31 -14.41 24.81
CA LYS A 585 -4.80 -13.07 24.45
C LYS A 585 -6.31 -12.94 24.59
N SER A 586 -6.81 -13.05 25.83
CA SER A 586 -8.26 -12.99 26.14
C SER A 586 -9.10 -14.02 25.37
N GLU A 587 -8.52 -15.19 25.12
CA GLU A 587 -9.18 -16.28 24.40
C GLU A 587 -10.15 -17.02 25.32
N GLN A 588 -11.34 -17.34 24.83
CA GLN A 588 -12.26 -18.23 25.55
C GLN A 588 -11.81 -19.68 25.39
N ALA A 589 -11.69 -20.40 26.49
CA ALA A 589 -11.32 -21.81 26.51
C ALA A 589 -12.16 -22.59 27.53
N THR A 590 -12.57 -23.80 27.17
CA THR A 590 -13.19 -24.74 28.11
C THR A 590 -12.08 -25.50 28.86
N ILE A 591 -12.04 -25.35 30.18
CA ILE A 591 -11.10 -26.06 31.05
C ILE A 591 -11.82 -27.22 31.72
N VAL A 592 -11.28 -28.43 31.55
CA VAL A 592 -11.79 -29.63 32.21
C VAL A 592 -10.91 -29.92 33.42
N LEU A 593 -11.46 -29.76 34.63
CA LEU A 593 -10.84 -30.22 35.86
C LEU A 593 -11.02 -31.73 35.97
N SER A 594 -9.96 -32.50 35.76
CA SER A 594 -9.97 -33.95 35.95
C SER A 594 -9.03 -34.35 37.09
N GLN A 595 -9.47 -35.24 37.99
CA GLN A 595 -8.61 -35.85 39.02
C GLN A 595 -7.67 -36.94 38.46
N ASN A 596 -7.33 -36.90 37.16
CA ASN A 596 -6.55 -37.95 36.54
C ASN A 596 -5.06 -37.83 36.91
N ASN A 597 -4.63 -38.68 37.84
CA ASN A 597 -3.23 -38.90 38.21
C ASN A 597 -2.35 -39.48 37.08
N ASN A 598 -2.91 -39.74 35.90
CA ASN A 598 -2.24 -40.32 34.74
C ASN A 598 -2.44 -39.44 33.50
N PRO A 599 -1.48 -38.57 33.14
CA PRO A 599 -1.54 -37.80 31.90
C PRO A 599 -1.58 -38.73 30.67
N PRO A 600 -2.30 -38.36 29.59
CA PRO A 600 -2.37 -39.19 28.38
C PRO A 600 -0.99 -39.36 27.75
N PRO A 601 -0.69 -40.52 27.12
CA PRO A 601 0.59 -40.76 26.47
C PRO A 601 0.88 -39.74 25.38
N GLN A 602 2.09 -39.18 25.37
CA GLN A 602 2.55 -38.23 24.37
C GLN A 602 3.14 -38.96 23.15
N PRO A 603 2.77 -38.56 21.91
CA PRO A 603 3.30 -39.14 20.68
C PRO A 603 4.66 -38.54 20.32
N ILE A 604 5.73 -39.18 20.79
CA ILE A 604 7.12 -38.78 20.57
C ILE A 604 7.66 -39.43 19.30
N ILE A 605 8.29 -38.65 18.43
CA ILE A 605 9.06 -39.16 17.30
C ILE A 605 10.50 -39.36 17.73
N THR A 606 11.04 -40.52 17.41
CA THR A 606 12.44 -40.89 17.68
C THR A 606 13.16 -41.26 16.38
N VAL A 607 14.46 -40.98 16.34
CA VAL A 607 15.41 -41.36 15.28
C VAL A 607 16.47 -42.22 15.94
N ASN A 608 16.65 -43.46 15.50
CA ASN A 608 17.63 -44.40 16.10
C ASN A 608 17.51 -44.53 17.63
N GLY A 609 16.29 -44.46 18.18
CA GLY A 609 16.02 -44.51 19.63
C GLY A 609 16.26 -43.20 20.39
N ASN A 610 16.81 -42.17 19.74
CA ASN A 610 16.95 -40.83 20.31
C ASN A 610 15.69 -39.99 20.03
N LYS A 611 15.20 -39.24 21.02
CA LYS A 611 14.04 -38.37 20.83
C LYS A 611 14.37 -37.24 19.89
N LEU A 612 13.48 -36.98 18.93
CA LEU A 612 13.57 -35.89 17.98
C LEU A 612 12.56 -34.78 18.30
N GLY A 613 11.37 -35.13 18.79
CA GLY A 613 10.32 -34.17 19.13
C GLY A 613 8.96 -34.85 19.29
N GLN A 614 7.90 -34.05 19.36
CA GLN A 614 6.52 -34.54 19.45
C GLN A 614 5.81 -34.40 18.10
N LEU A 615 5.03 -35.41 17.72
CA LEU A 615 4.17 -35.34 16.54
C LEU A 615 3.06 -34.29 16.75
N ASP A 616 2.85 -33.42 15.76
CA ASP A 616 1.80 -32.39 15.83
C ASP A 616 0.39 -32.99 15.92
N SER A 617 -0.57 -32.20 16.43
CA SER A 617 -1.94 -32.66 16.66
C SER A 617 -2.73 -33.06 15.40
N ASN A 618 -2.45 -32.44 14.25
CA ASN A 618 -3.09 -32.78 12.97
C ASN A 618 -2.56 -34.12 12.45
N ALA A 619 -1.26 -34.35 12.56
CA ALA A 619 -0.63 -35.61 12.24
C ALA A 619 -1.11 -36.74 13.17
N VAL A 620 -1.33 -36.46 14.46
CA VAL A 620 -1.96 -37.44 15.38
C VAL A 620 -3.37 -37.82 14.93
N ALA A 621 -4.18 -36.85 14.51
CA ALA A 621 -5.54 -37.12 14.01
C ALA A 621 -5.49 -37.98 12.74
N LEU A 622 -4.60 -37.65 11.80
CA LEU A 622 -4.38 -38.40 10.56
C LEU A 622 -3.98 -39.86 10.85
N PHE A 623 -3.05 -40.07 11.78
CA PHE A 623 -2.62 -41.43 12.15
C PHE A 623 -3.75 -42.23 12.80
N LYS A 624 -4.64 -41.59 13.56
CA LYS A 624 -5.80 -42.26 14.17
C LYS A 624 -6.85 -42.62 13.13
N GLU A 625 -7.15 -41.72 12.19
CA GLU A 625 -8.10 -41.96 11.10
C GLU A 625 -7.74 -43.19 10.27
N HIS A 626 -6.45 -43.41 10.05
CA HIS A 626 -5.94 -44.55 9.30
C HIS A 626 -5.56 -45.77 10.16
N ASN A 627 -5.90 -45.81 11.46
CA ASN A 627 -5.52 -46.87 12.40
C ASN A 627 -4.00 -47.13 12.50
N LEU A 628 -3.19 -46.12 12.22
CA LEU A 628 -1.72 -46.15 12.28
C LEU A 628 -1.16 -45.61 13.62
N PHE A 629 -2.00 -44.99 14.46
CA PHE A 629 -1.58 -44.44 15.74
C PHE A 629 -1.33 -45.52 16.80
N ARG A 630 -0.17 -46.20 16.70
CA ARG A 630 0.26 -47.25 17.63
C ARG A 630 1.70 -47.06 18.07
N ASN A 631 1.98 -47.43 19.32
CA ASN A 631 3.33 -47.38 19.89
C ASN A 631 4.28 -48.30 19.10
N GLY A 632 5.48 -47.81 18.78
CA GLY A 632 6.49 -48.56 18.02
C GLY A 632 6.27 -48.59 16.50
N LEU A 633 5.34 -47.80 15.96
CA LEU A 633 5.20 -47.69 14.49
C LEU A 633 6.46 -47.08 13.90
N THR A 634 7.09 -47.80 12.97
CA THR A 634 8.22 -47.32 12.18
C THR A 634 7.79 -46.92 10.77
N PHE A 635 8.34 -45.82 10.26
CA PHE A 635 8.10 -45.37 8.88
C PHE A 635 9.29 -44.55 8.36
N GLU A 636 9.50 -44.57 7.05
CA GLU A 636 10.53 -43.75 6.40
C GLU A 636 9.99 -42.37 6.04
N ALA A 637 10.78 -41.33 6.32
CA ALA A 637 10.49 -39.98 5.91
C ALA A 637 11.75 -39.16 5.67
N THR A 638 11.66 -38.23 4.74
CA THR A 638 12.64 -37.19 4.48
C THR A 638 12.50 -36.07 5.50
N LEU A 639 13.54 -35.81 6.30
CA LEU A 639 13.53 -34.73 7.30
C LEU A 639 14.10 -33.42 6.73
N ASN A 640 13.38 -32.32 6.97
CA ASN A 640 13.84 -30.96 6.70
C ASN A 640 13.69 -30.07 7.93
N SER A 641 14.74 -29.35 8.30
CA SER A 641 14.72 -28.35 9.37
C SER A 641 14.45 -26.95 8.84
N TYR A 642 13.63 -26.18 9.57
CA TYR A 642 13.30 -24.80 9.24
C TYR A 642 13.43 -23.92 10.48
N GLY A 643 14.06 -22.75 10.35
CA GLY A 643 14.28 -21.82 11.46
C GLY A 643 15.45 -22.21 12.38
N GLU A 644 15.75 -21.33 13.34
CA GLU A 644 16.89 -21.45 14.27
C GLU A 644 16.42 -21.25 15.74
N GLY A 645 17.19 -21.80 16.70
CA GLY A 645 16.91 -21.68 18.13
C GLY A 645 15.52 -22.21 18.50
N ASN A 646 14.85 -21.60 19.49
CA ASN A 646 13.55 -22.06 20.02
C ASN A 646 12.40 -22.15 19.00
N ALA A 647 12.53 -21.51 17.82
CA ALA A 647 11.55 -21.52 16.74
C ALA A 647 11.86 -22.56 15.64
N ARG A 648 12.85 -23.43 15.87
CA ARG A 648 13.21 -24.51 14.95
C ARG A 648 12.08 -25.54 14.82
N GLU A 649 11.66 -25.76 13.58
CA GLU A 649 10.64 -26.74 13.20
C GLU A 649 11.26 -27.84 12.34
N ILE A 650 10.82 -29.09 12.51
CA ILE A 650 11.26 -30.20 11.69
C ILE A 650 10.05 -30.77 10.96
N ILE A 651 10.13 -30.91 9.64
CA ILE A 651 9.09 -31.50 8.82
C ILE A 651 9.59 -32.83 8.28
N ALA A 652 8.83 -33.90 8.55
CA ALA A 652 9.05 -35.23 8.02
C ALA A 652 8.11 -35.47 6.85
N THR A 653 8.64 -35.71 5.65
CA THR A 653 7.83 -35.98 4.46
C THR A 653 7.97 -37.44 4.05
N THR A 654 6.87 -38.21 4.05
CA THR A 654 6.90 -39.62 3.65
C THR A 654 7.15 -39.77 2.15
N GLN A 655 7.51 -40.97 1.69
CA GLN A 655 7.70 -41.26 0.26
C GLN A 655 6.44 -40.98 -0.59
N GLN A 656 5.25 -41.00 0.02
CA GLN A 656 3.97 -40.71 -0.62
C GLN A 656 3.64 -39.20 -0.67
N GLY A 657 4.53 -38.34 -0.16
CA GLY A 657 4.39 -36.88 -0.18
C GLY A 657 3.65 -36.29 1.02
N THR A 658 3.30 -37.09 2.03
CA THR A 658 2.63 -36.59 3.24
C THR A 658 3.64 -35.95 4.17
N SER A 659 3.50 -34.65 4.43
CA SER A 659 4.33 -33.90 5.38
C SER A 659 3.72 -33.89 6.77
N LEU A 660 4.53 -34.22 7.77
CA LEU A 660 4.19 -34.29 9.19
C LEU A 660 5.10 -33.33 9.95
N LYS A 661 4.54 -32.48 10.81
CA LYS A 661 5.35 -31.56 11.61
C LYS A 661 5.76 -32.24 12.92
N ILE A 662 7.05 -32.14 13.22
CA ILE A 662 7.65 -32.57 14.48
C ILE A 662 7.92 -31.31 15.29
N GLU A 663 7.12 -31.10 16.32
CA GLU A 663 7.20 -29.96 17.20
C GLU A 663 8.12 -30.22 18.39
N LYS A 664 8.49 -29.16 19.10
CA LYS A 664 9.20 -29.22 20.40
C LYS A 664 10.56 -29.94 20.33
N SER A 665 11.19 -29.97 19.16
CA SER A 665 12.52 -30.57 18.97
C SER A 665 13.56 -29.96 19.92
N ASN A 666 13.55 -28.65 20.14
CA ASN A 666 14.48 -28.01 21.09
C ASN A 666 14.33 -28.45 22.56
N PHE A 667 13.12 -28.85 22.95
CA PHE A 667 12.79 -29.17 24.33
C PHE A 667 12.87 -30.68 24.61
N LEU A 668 12.33 -31.48 23.70
CA LEU A 668 12.18 -32.93 23.85
C LEU A 668 13.28 -33.72 23.16
N ALA A 669 14.04 -33.14 22.23
CA ALA A 669 15.09 -33.88 21.57
C ALA A 669 16.22 -34.24 22.54
N ASN A 670 16.82 -35.41 22.35
CA ASN A 670 18.06 -35.77 23.02
C ASN A 670 19.16 -34.79 22.62
N LYS A 671 20.18 -34.62 23.49
CA LYS A 671 21.29 -33.65 23.30
C LYS A 671 21.95 -33.74 21.92
N GLU A 672 22.04 -34.96 21.38
CA GLU A 672 22.63 -35.27 20.07
C GLU A 672 21.80 -34.81 18.88
N LEU A 673 20.50 -34.54 19.05
CA LEU A 673 19.58 -34.15 17.98
C LEU A 673 19.06 -32.71 18.11
N LYS A 674 19.33 -32.04 19.24
CA LYS A 674 18.87 -30.65 19.50
C LYS A 674 19.39 -29.64 18.49
N GLU A 675 20.64 -29.79 18.04
CA GLU A 675 21.32 -28.85 17.14
C GLU A 675 21.51 -29.42 15.71
N THR A 676 21.07 -30.65 15.44
CA THR A 676 21.37 -31.36 14.18
C THR A 676 20.47 -30.93 13.04
N GLU A 677 20.94 -30.11 12.09
CA GLU A 677 20.15 -29.72 10.91
C GLU A 677 19.91 -30.87 9.93
N PHE A 678 18.64 -31.09 9.58
CA PHE A 678 18.25 -32.06 8.56
C PHE A 678 17.95 -31.35 7.23
N SER A 679 18.59 -31.80 6.15
CA SER A 679 18.50 -31.20 4.81
C SER A 679 18.13 -32.24 3.74
N GLY A 680 17.00 -32.91 3.91
CA GLY A 680 16.48 -33.84 2.90
C GLY A 680 16.96 -35.29 3.05
N GLU A 681 17.41 -35.68 4.23
CA GLU A 681 17.84 -37.05 4.51
C GLU A 681 16.63 -37.97 4.71
N ASN A 682 16.59 -39.11 4.02
CA ASN A 682 15.59 -40.15 4.25
C ASN A 682 16.00 -40.99 5.47
N ILE A 683 15.19 -40.95 6.52
CA ILE A 683 15.52 -41.54 7.82
C ILE A 683 14.32 -42.37 8.30
N GLN A 684 14.60 -43.51 8.95
CA GLN A 684 13.57 -44.28 9.65
C GLN A 684 13.19 -43.61 10.96
N LEU A 685 11.92 -43.25 11.09
CA LEU A 685 11.33 -42.65 12.28
C LEU A 685 10.49 -43.67 13.03
N THR A 686 10.48 -43.58 14.36
CA THR A 686 9.63 -44.41 15.23
C THR A 686 8.72 -43.54 16.07
N LEU A 687 7.42 -43.81 16.03
CA LEU A 687 6.41 -43.21 16.91
C LEU A 687 6.36 -43.96 18.25
N SER A 688 6.69 -43.27 19.34
CA SER A 688 6.68 -43.77 20.71
C SER A 688 5.61 -43.06 21.54
N LEU A 689 4.73 -43.82 22.19
CA LEU A 689 3.71 -43.29 23.09
C LEU A 689 4.23 -43.30 24.52
N GLU A 690 4.69 -42.17 25.01
CA GLU A 690 5.34 -42.05 26.33
C GLU A 690 4.43 -41.42 27.37
N VAL A 691 4.32 -42.03 28.55
CA VAL A 691 3.68 -41.39 29.71
C VAL A 691 4.68 -40.42 30.35
N PRO A 692 4.34 -39.14 30.54
CA PRO A 692 5.18 -38.18 31.25
C PRO A 692 5.59 -38.74 32.63
N LYS A 693 6.89 -38.86 32.90
CA LYS A 693 7.37 -39.29 34.22
C LYS A 693 6.96 -38.27 35.28
N LYS A 694 6.39 -38.73 36.40
CA LYS A 694 6.19 -37.90 37.60
C LYS A 694 7.52 -37.25 37.97
N SER A 695 7.60 -35.91 37.98
CA SER A 695 8.65 -35.24 38.74
C SER A 695 8.30 -35.40 40.22
N GLN A 696 9.14 -36.10 40.98
CA GLN A 696 9.09 -36.04 42.44
C GLN A 696 9.30 -34.59 42.92
#